data_AF-A0ABD0RFU5-F1
#
_entry.id   AF-A0ABD0RFU5-F1
#
_cell.length_a   1.000
_cell.length_b   1.000
_cell.length_c   1.000
_cell.angle_alpha   90.00
_cell.angle_beta   90.00
_cell.angle_gamma   90.00
#
_symmetry.space_group_name_H-M   'P 1'
#
loop_
_entity.id
_entity.type
_entity.pdbx_description
1 polymer ?
#
loop_
_entity_poly.entity_id
_entity_poly.type
_entity_poly.pdbx_seq_one_letter_code
_entity_poly.pdbx_strand_id
1 'polypeptide(L)'
;TVRSSAPGEEPWRIRKQLQEEIQRRDQLEREIQSVQSDIYLLEGQKPQDTIVKKELIKKVHDPLLDEEYHRVQQKLLEESRTTRVLESELDTLRVKLRGIETEMKEGAQQYTVKEVLRIERDRAQEEELRRLREELEEVKRLKMVRENEIIQIQKQVTILAEEKSREQEIIREEEVIKVQNDPQLESEYRILLERKQKEIDSRKELEDELRFLQERLRRLEKEKAMAEEKISIKEVLKVEKDIALEREVENLRRQYEDEKTKRSSLLREKTDLQRKITSLEEEKSKVIIQEKVREIVRPDPKAEAEVANLRLELVEQQRRCRDSELQLKTHQDELIMLRNRGPQIEYKEIIKEVIKYKIDPETEKELERLRNEIVDKTHQTERFEMEILQLKDEIQRWKDTKPQIQTKEVVNEILQYREDPKTREEIESLKRKLAEEQRRRLDLENERATNEEKIRIKKIDLSQVREKFVQQEVVKMEQDPVLKSECDTFTQNINNEQRQREILKEELIRLQHQKADLDIQLEELERERRVRREAELEIQRLRVRLNELEIRDKENREKVTVKQKVVLQQDPQQEKEHSILRLQVEEERHKRMLLEKEFNALLQQQEILERTEVREKVVRTEKIQVERDPEAEMDIIRLKKSLEEEEKRRRELDQEIITINSKLSEVEFTNTKSSKELDYIREESNRLQQENQRLQNEVRKLQAEIEITTKETRHITETSPVENSRNLEIRLDSLQRELSELRRIRMEKDEEIEKLQKSLSAMRVKREQRESHLRRSIVVIDPDTGKEMRPEEAYKLGLIDWKMFVNLQSQECDWEEITVKGPNGESSVLHDRKSGKKFSIEDALRAGNITNRQLQQYQNKEISIQEFGVMLSGRGK
;
A
#
# COMPACT_ATOMS: atom_id res chain seq x y z
N THR A 1 86.21 104.71 -26.87
CA THR A 1 87.13 103.77 -27.55
C THR A 1 87.27 102.53 -26.70
N VAL A 2 87.21 101.36 -27.34
CA VAL A 2 87.05 100.00 -26.76
C VAL A 2 88.36 99.46 -26.16
N ARG A 3 88.32 98.80 -24.98
CA ARG A 3 88.90 97.45 -24.72
C ARG A 3 89.10 97.09 -23.21
N SER A 4 88.70 95.85 -22.89
CA SER A 4 89.28 94.84 -21.99
C SER A 4 89.73 95.16 -20.54
N SER A 5 89.01 94.51 -19.61
CA SER A 5 89.41 93.91 -18.31
C SER A 5 90.54 94.52 -17.47
N ALA A 6 90.23 94.79 -16.18
CA ALA A 6 91.22 94.86 -15.12
C ALA A 6 91.30 93.50 -14.38
N PRO A 7 92.49 92.85 -14.30
CA PRO A 7 92.68 91.58 -13.58
C PRO A 7 92.94 91.88 -12.09
N GLY A 8 91.95 91.65 -11.23
CA GLY A 8 92.14 91.86 -9.78
C GLY A 8 90.93 91.57 -8.89
N GLU A 9 89.71 91.56 -9.42
CA GLU A 9 88.49 91.44 -8.58
C GLU A 9 87.91 90.01 -8.46
N GLU A 10 88.31 89.07 -9.31
CA GLU A 10 87.80 87.68 -9.25
C GLU A 10 88.20 86.90 -7.97
N PRO A 11 89.45 87.00 -7.45
CA PRO A 11 89.84 86.24 -6.26
C PRO A 11 89.08 86.66 -4.99
N TRP A 12 88.75 87.96 -4.88
CA TRP A 12 88.06 88.50 -3.70
C TRP A 12 86.59 88.10 -3.66
N ARG A 13 85.91 88.08 -4.81
CA ARG A 13 84.52 87.60 -4.89
C ARG A 13 84.41 86.13 -4.53
N ILE A 14 85.31 85.29 -5.03
CA ILE A 14 85.32 83.85 -4.74
C ILE A 14 85.65 83.62 -3.25
N ARG A 15 86.61 84.36 -2.68
CA ARG A 15 86.89 84.29 -1.24
C ARG A 15 85.68 84.71 -0.39
N LYS A 16 84.96 85.75 -0.79
CA LYS A 16 83.77 86.21 -0.08
C LYS A 16 82.63 85.19 -0.15
N GLN A 17 82.38 84.61 -1.32
CA GLN A 17 81.38 83.56 -1.49
C GLN A 17 81.74 82.29 -0.71
N LEU A 18 83.03 81.90 -0.70
CA LEU A 18 83.49 80.77 0.11
C LEU A 18 83.31 81.05 1.61
N GLN A 19 83.55 82.28 2.05
CA GLN A 19 83.38 82.67 3.44
C GLN A 19 81.91 82.76 3.87
N GLU A 20 81.02 83.18 2.96
CA GLU A 20 79.57 83.13 3.17
C GLU A 20 79.05 81.67 3.21
N GLU A 21 79.57 80.77 2.37
CA GLU A 21 79.23 79.35 2.42
C GLU A 21 79.77 78.64 3.66
N ILE A 22 80.97 78.99 4.13
CA ILE A 22 81.50 78.51 5.41
C ILE A 22 80.58 78.95 6.56
N GLN A 23 80.13 80.21 6.57
CA GLN A 23 79.21 80.70 7.60
C GLN A 23 77.85 80.00 7.58
N ARG A 24 77.31 79.69 6.39
CA ARG A 24 76.07 78.90 6.24
C ARG A 24 76.25 77.48 6.73
N ARG A 25 77.38 76.84 6.38
CA ARG A 25 77.72 75.51 6.88
C ARG A 25 77.82 75.50 8.41
N ASP A 26 78.48 76.49 9.01
CA ASP A 26 78.64 76.60 10.46
C ASP A 26 77.31 76.88 11.18
N GLN A 27 76.34 77.52 10.51
CA GLN A 27 74.98 77.65 11.04
C GLN A 27 74.23 76.32 10.98
N LEU A 28 74.29 75.61 9.86
CA LEU A 28 73.64 74.30 9.71
C LEU A 28 74.24 73.25 10.64
N GLU A 29 75.56 73.23 10.84
CA GLU A 29 76.20 72.33 11.82
C GLU A 29 75.73 72.61 13.25
N ARG A 30 75.52 73.88 13.62
CA ARG A 30 74.97 74.23 14.95
C ARG A 30 73.51 73.85 15.10
N GLU A 31 72.69 74.02 14.06
CA GLU A 31 71.29 73.58 14.06
C GLU A 31 71.19 72.05 14.16
N ILE A 32 72.03 71.32 13.42
CA ILE A 32 72.11 69.85 13.50
C ILE A 32 72.53 69.41 14.90
N GLN A 33 73.52 70.07 15.53
CA GLN A 33 73.93 69.77 16.90
C GLN A 33 72.82 70.07 17.94
N SER A 34 72.04 71.13 17.74
CA SER A 34 70.87 71.43 18.56
C SER A 34 69.82 70.32 18.45
N VAL A 35 69.46 69.94 17.22
CA VAL A 35 68.48 68.88 16.95
C VAL A 35 68.96 67.53 17.49
N GLN A 36 70.25 67.21 17.35
CA GLN A 36 70.82 66.00 17.94
C GLN A 36 70.77 66.00 19.46
N SER A 37 70.98 67.15 20.10
CA SER A 37 70.86 67.31 21.56
C SER A 37 69.39 67.16 22.01
N ASP A 38 68.45 67.69 21.25
CA ASP A 38 67.01 67.57 21.52
C ASP A 38 66.52 66.13 21.37
N ILE A 39 67.00 65.42 20.33
CA ILE A 39 66.71 63.99 20.16
C ILE A 39 67.27 63.18 21.34
N TYR A 40 68.50 63.47 21.78
CA TYR A 40 69.11 62.78 22.91
C TYR A 40 68.36 63.06 24.24
N LEU A 41 67.81 64.26 24.40
CA LEU A 41 66.94 64.62 25.52
C LEU A 41 65.59 63.88 25.46
N LEU A 42 65.04 63.67 24.26
CA LEU A 42 63.78 62.94 24.06
C LEU A 42 63.96 61.42 24.20
N GLU A 43 65.06 60.86 23.73
CA GLU A 43 65.40 59.43 23.91
C GLU A 43 65.77 59.08 25.36
N GLY A 44 66.28 60.06 26.12
CA GLY A 44 66.58 59.93 27.55
C GLY A 44 65.35 60.05 28.47
N GLN A 45 64.21 60.53 27.97
CA GLN A 45 62.95 60.58 28.71
C GLN A 45 62.25 59.22 28.63
N LYS A 46 62.46 58.38 29.66
CA LYS A 46 61.53 57.28 29.93
C LYS A 46 60.14 57.88 30.16
N PRO A 47 59.08 57.42 29.47
CA PRO A 47 57.73 57.90 29.75
C PRO A 47 57.42 57.61 31.23
N GLN A 48 57.05 58.65 31.96
CA GLN A 48 56.60 58.55 33.34
C GLN A 48 55.39 57.62 33.38
N ASP A 49 55.41 56.67 34.31
CA ASP A 49 54.27 55.82 34.66
C ASP A 49 53.08 56.70 35.07
N THR A 50 52.22 57.02 34.11
CA THR A 50 50.89 57.53 34.40
C THR A 50 50.10 56.38 35.02
N ILE A 51 49.89 56.50 36.33
CA ILE A 51 49.01 55.67 37.14
C ILE A 51 47.60 55.76 36.55
N VAL A 52 47.22 54.78 35.71
CA VAL A 52 45.82 54.54 35.37
C VAL A 52 45.21 53.73 36.51
N LYS A 53 44.54 54.44 37.43
CA LYS A 53 43.51 53.81 38.26
C LYS A 53 42.36 53.41 37.34
N LYS A 54 42.12 52.10 37.31
CA LYS A 54 40.88 51.37 36.97
C LYS A 54 39.75 52.21 36.39
N GLU A 55 39.25 51.77 35.24
CA GLU A 55 37.88 51.26 35.15
C GLU A 55 37.84 50.20 34.04
N LEU A 56 37.64 48.94 34.45
CA LEU A 56 37.22 47.87 33.54
C LEU A 56 35.82 48.25 33.07
N ILE A 57 35.72 49.07 32.03
CA ILE A 57 34.48 49.22 31.28
C ILE A 57 34.28 47.88 30.59
N LYS A 58 33.54 47.00 31.28
CA LYS A 58 32.87 45.87 30.65
C LYS A 58 32.19 46.45 29.41
N LYS A 59 32.63 46.03 28.22
CA LYS A 59 31.77 46.09 27.04
C LYS A 59 30.50 45.36 27.44
N VAL A 60 29.47 46.10 27.83
CA VAL A 60 28.14 45.52 28.04
C VAL A 60 27.79 44.98 26.67
N HIS A 61 27.87 43.67 26.53
CA HIS A 61 27.40 42.99 25.34
C HIS A 61 25.91 43.31 25.27
N ASP A 62 25.47 43.68 24.07
CA ASP A 62 24.05 43.88 23.83
C ASP A 62 23.34 42.57 24.23
N PRO A 63 22.53 42.57 25.32
CA PRO A 63 21.97 41.33 25.87
C PRO A 63 21.09 40.62 24.85
N LEU A 64 20.52 41.36 23.90
CA LEU A 64 19.75 40.80 22.79
C LEU A 64 20.66 40.07 21.79
N LEU A 65 21.84 40.62 21.48
CA LEU A 65 22.80 39.99 20.57
C LEU A 65 23.47 38.77 21.22
N ASP A 66 23.74 38.82 22.52
CA ASP A 66 24.24 37.65 23.26
C ASP A 66 23.19 36.55 23.34
N GLU A 67 21.93 36.89 23.63
CA GLU A 67 20.84 35.91 23.58
C GLU A 67 20.66 35.33 22.17
N GLU A 68 20.74 36.14 21.12
CA GLU A 68 20.67 35.66 19.73
C GLU A 68 21.85 34.78 19.36
N TYR A 69 23.07 35.17 19.75
CA TYR A 69 24.28 34.37 19.56
C TYR A 69 24.19 33.03 20.32
N HIS A 70 23.73 33.04 21.58
CA HIS A 70 23.52 31.83 22.37
C HIS A 70 22.41 30.95 21.78
N ARG A 71 21.31 31.54 21.27
CA ARG A 71 20.25 30.80 20.56
C ARG A 71 20.76 30.16 19.28
N VAL A 72 21.56 30.89 18.48
CA VAL A 72 22.16 30.35 17.25
C VAL A 72 23.19 29.28 17.58
N GLN A 73 24.00 29.47 18.62
CA GLN A 73 24.98 28.48 19.08
C GLN A 73 24.30 27.22 19.63
N GLN A 74 23.19 27.36 20.36
CA GLN A 74 22.36 26.24 20.82
C GLN A 74 21.74 25.49 19.64
N LYS A 75 21.14 26.21 18.68
CA LYS A 75 20.60 25.60 17.45
C LYS A 75 21.67 24.87 16.65
N LEU A 76 22.86 25.45 16.50
CA LEU A 76 23.98 24.81 15.81
C LEU A 76 24.47 23.55 16.55
N LEU A 77 24.47 23.56 17.89
CA LEU A 77 24.80 22.38 18.70
C LEU A 77 23.71 21.30 18.62
N GLU A 78 22.44 21.68 18.57
CA GLU A 78 21.31 20.78 18.36
C GLU A 78 21.33 20.18 16.94
N GLU A 79 21.60 20.99 15.92
CA GLU A 79 21.83 20.55 14.55
C GLU A 79 23.06 19.64 14.45
N SER A 80 24.14 19.94 15.17
CA SER A 80 25.34 19.08 15.25
C SER A 80 25.07 17.76 15.98
N ARG A 81 24.16 17.75 16.96
CA ARG A 81 23.74 16.53 17.66
C ARG A 81 22.82 15.68 16.80
N THR A 82 21.85 16.30 16.14
CA THR A 82 20.92 15.61 15.23
C THR A 82 21.69 15.06 14.02
N THR A 83 22.62 15.80 13.44
CA THR A 83 23.51 15.28 12.38
C THR A 83 24.36 14.12 12.87
N ARG A 84 24.94 14.15 14.08
CA ARG A 84 25.65 12.98 14.64
C ARG A 84 24.75 11.77 14.87
N VAL A 85 23.51 11.99 15.33
CA VAL A 85 22.53 10.90 15.49
C VAL A 85 22.18 10.33 14.11
N LEU A 86 21.88 11.17 13.13
CA LEU A 86 21.62 10.76 11.76
C LEU A 86 22.82 10.05 11.13
N GLU A 87 24.05 10.52 11.35
CA GLU A 87 25.29 9.86 10.92
C GLU A 87 25.44 8.48 11.57
N SER A 88 25.14 8.36 12.87
CA SER A 88 25.15 7.07 13.56
C SER A 88 24.06 6.14 13.04
N GLU A 89 22.87 6.64 12.75
CA GLU A 89 21.79 5.89 12.11
C GLU A 89 22.21 5.46 10.71
N LEU A 90 22.83 6.33 9.92
CA LEU A 90 23.35 6.04 8.59
C LEU A 90 24.45 4.97 8.64
N ASP A 91 25.32 5.00 9.64
CA ASP A 91 26.34 3.97 9.84
C ASP A 91 25.72 2.64 10.31
N THR A 92 24.72 2.65 11.19
CA THR A 92 23.97 1.42 11.52
C THR A 92 23.24 0.86 10.30
N LEU A 93 22.66 1.72 9.47
CA LEU A 93 22.02 1.33 8.22
C LEU A 93 23.05 0.80 7.23
N ARG A 94 24.24 1.40 7.10
CA ARG A 94 25.35 0.87 6.28
C ARG A 94 25.86 -0.47 6.78
N VAL A 95 25.87 -0.71 8.09
CA VAL A 95 26.22 -2.01 8.66
C VAL A 95 25.13 -3.04 8.37
N LYS A 96 23.85 -2.68 8.53
CA LYS A 96 22.71 -3.54 8.18
C LYS A 96 22.66 -3.84 6.68
N LEU A 97 22.93 -2.84 5.84
CA LEU A 97 22.94 -2.95 4.38
C LEU A 97 24.13 -3.80 3.94
N ARG A 98 25.30 -3.67 4.58
CA ARG A 98 26.41 -4.63 4.41
C ARG A 98 26.04 -6.03 4.89
N GLY A 99 25.32 -6.16 5.99
CA GLY A 99 24.78 -7.44 6.49
C GLY A 99 23.86 -8.10 5.47
N ILE A 100 22.90 -7.35 4.93
CA ILE A 100 21.98 -7.79 3.88
C ILE A 100 22.73 -8.10 2.58
N GLU A 101 23.69 -7.27 2.18
CA GLU A 101 24.53 -7.53 1.00
C GLU A 101 25.41 -8.76 1.19
N THR A 102 25.89 -9.05 2.41
CA THR A 102 26.58 -10.30 2.72
C THR A 102 25.64 -11.49 2.75
N GLU A 103 24.41 -11.36 3.27
CA GLU A 103 23.35 -12.38 3.20
C GLU A 103 22.82 -12.60 1.77
N MET A 104 22.96 -11.60 0.90
CA MET A 104 22.66 -11.72 -0.53
C MET A 104 23.83 -12.32 -1.32
N LYS A 105 25.09 -12.08 -0.92
CA LYS A 105 26.29 -12.66 -1.53
C LYS A 105 26.55 -14.10 -1.06
N GLU A 106 26.33 -14.37 0.22
CA GLU A 106 26.18 -15.70 0.82
C GLU A 106 24.71 -16.07 0.65
N GLY A 107 24.31 -16.36 -0.60
CA GLY A 107 22.91 -16.51 -0.97
C GLY A 107 22.10 -17.22 0.11
N ALA A 108 21.16 -16.49 0.71
CA ALA A 108 20.19 -17.04 1.63
C ALA A 108 19.67 -18.35 1.04
N GLN A 109 20.10 -19.48 1.60
CA GLN A 109 19.62 -20.80 1.23
C GLN A 109 18.13 -20.81 1.55
N GLN A 110 17.32 -20.50 0.54
CA GLN A 110 15.87 -20.58 0.62
C GLN A 110 15.51 -22.07 0.62
N TYR A 111 15.56 -22.69 1.78
CA TYR A 111 15.04 -24.04 1.95
C TYR A 111 13.51 -23.98 1.96
N THR A 112 12.87 -24.66 1.02
CA THR A 112 11.42 -24.87 1.05
C THR A 112 11.12 -26.08 1.93
N VAL A 113 10.64 -25.83 3.15
CA VAL A 113 10.08 -26.88 4.01
C VAL A 113 8.68 -27.22 3.48
N LYS A 114 8.47 -28.48 3.08
CA LYS A 114 7.14 -28.97 2.71
C LYS A 114 6.64 -29.95 3.75
N GLU A 115 5.43 -29.70 4.25
CA GLU A 115 4.66 -30.70 4.99
C GLU A 115 4.05 -31.66 3.98
N VAL A 116 4.42 -32.94 4.05
CA VAL A 116 3.92 -33.96 3.11
C VAL A 116 3.25 -35.08 3.90
N LEU A 117 1.96 -35.27 3.63
CA LEU A 117 1.22 -36.45 4.08
C LEU A 117 1.69 -37.66 3.27
N ARG A 118 2.52 -38.53 3.87
CA ARG A 118 2.97 -39.76 3.22
C ARG A 118 2.01 -40.90 3.57
N ILE A 119 1.24 -41.31 2.57
CA ILE A 119 0.54 -42.60 2.56
C ILE A 119 1.59 -43.66 2.20
N GLU A 120 1.88 -44.61 3.10
CA GLU A 120 2.71 -45.77 2.74
C GLU A 120 2.04 -46.52 1.57
N ARG A 121 2.78 -46.70 0.48
CA ARG A 121 2.25 -47.34 -0.73
C ARG A 121 2.05 -48.83 -0.47
N ASP A 122 0.81 -49.26 -0.62
CA ASP A 122 0.41 -50.65 -0.51
C ASP A 122 0.98 -51.44 -1.70
N ARG A 123 1.88 -52.39 -1.44
CA ARG A 123 2.54 -53.20 -2.49
C ARG A 123 1.52 -53.93 -3.37
N ALA A 124 0.35 -54.27 -2.82
CA ALA A 124 -0.73 -54.88 -3.58
C ALA A 124 -1.31 -53.94 -4.65
N GLN A 125 -1.39 -52.64 -4.38
CA GLN A 125 -1.87 -51.65 -5.35
C GLN A 125 -0.86 -51.38 -6.47
N GLU A 126 0.45 -51.44 -6.19
CA GLU A 126 1.47 -51.34 -7.24
C GLU A 126 1.47 -52.57 -8.16
N GLU A 127 1.21 -53.75 -7.61
CA GLU A 127 1.05 -54.97 -8.39
C GLU A 127 -0.23 -54.96 -9.24
N GLU A 128 -1.36 -54.45 -8.70
CA GLU A 128 -2.58 -54.22 -9.48
C GLU A 128 -2.38 -53.16 -10.57
N LEU A 129 -1.70 -52.06 -10.29
CA LEU A 129 -1.38 -51.05 -11.31
C LEU A 129 -0.43 -51.60 -12.38
N ARG A 130 0.48 -52.51 -12.02
CA ARG A 130 1.36 -53.19 -12.99
C ARG A 130 0.54 -54.13 -13.87
N ARG A 131 -0.36 -54.92 -13.29
CA ARG A 131 -1.29 -55.78 -14.05
C ARG A 131 -2.22 -54.98 -14.97
N LEU A 132 -2.83 -53.91 -14.47
CA LEU A 132 -3.68 -53.04 -15.28
C LEU A 132 -2.90 -52.34 -16.41
N ARG A 133 -1.63 -52.03 -16.20
CA ARG A 133 -0.76 -51.51 -17.27
C ARG A 133 -0.44 -52.58 -18.31
N GLU A 134 -0.15 -53.81 -17.88
CA GLU A 134 0.06 -54.95 -18.78
C GLU A 134 -1.21 -55.25 -19.60
N GLU A 135 -2.38 -55.28 -18.97
CA GLU A 135 -3.69 -55.45 -19.64
C GLU A 135 -3.97 -54.29 -20.61
N LEU A 136 -3.66 -53.05 -20.26
CA LEU A 136 -3.83 -51.89 -21.15
C LEU A 136 -2.88 -51.96 -22.35
N GLU A 137 -1.65 -52.44 -22.15
CA GLU A 137 -0.70 -52.68 -23.25
C GLU A 137 -1.17 -53.82 -24.16
N GLU A 138 -1.76 -54.89 -23.62
CA GLU A 138 -2.37 -55.95 -24.41
C GLU A 138 -3.57 -55.46 -25.22
N VAL A 139 -4.45 -54.65 -24.62
CA VAL A 139 -5.57 -54.02 -25.34
C VAL A 139 -5.07 -53.09 -26.45
N LYS A 140 -3.98 -52.35 -26.23
CA LYS A 140 -3.34 -51.53 -27.28
C LYS A 140 -2.77 -52.38 -28.41
N ARG A 141 -2.13 -53.52 -28.10
CA ARG A 141 -1.65 -54.47 -29.12
C ARG A 141 -2.81 -55.06 -29.94
N LEU A 142 -3.89 -55.46 -29.28
CA LEU A 142 -5.10 -55.96 -29.95
C LEU A 142 -5.74 -54.87 -30.84
N LYS A 143 -5.76 -53.62 -30.38
CA LYS A 143 -6.23 -52.48 -31.19
C LYS A 143 -5.38 -52.30 -32.45
N MET A 144 -4.05 -52.37 -32.34
CA MET A 144 -3.15 -52.28 -33.50
C MET A 144 -3.38 -53.44 -34.49
N VAL A 145 -3.61 -54.66 -34.00
CA VAL A 145 -3.94 -55.80 -34.87
C VAL A 145 -5.26 -55.57 -35.61
N ARG A 146 -6.31 -55.13 -34.90
CA ARG A 146 -7.62 -54.79 -35.50
C ARG A 146 -7.52 -53.63 -36.50
N GLU A 147 -6.71 -52.62 -36.21
CA GLU A 147 -6.46 -51.50 -37.15
C GLU A 147 -5.75 -51.99 -38.42
N ASN A 148 -4.79 -52.92 -38.28
CA ASN A 148 -4.14 -53.55 -39.43
C ASN A 148 -5.10 -54.43 -40.25
N GLU A 149 -5.99 -55.19 -39.59
CA GLU A 149 -7.06 -55.95 -40.26
C GLU A 149 -8.00 -55.02 -41.04
N ILE A 150 -8.40 -53.88 -40.44
CA ILE A 150 -9.24 -52.88 -41.11
C ILE A 150 -8.52 -52.30 -42.34
N ILE A 151 -7.24 -51.99 -42.24
CA ILE A 151 -6.45 -51.51 -43.39
C ILE A 151 -6.37 -52.58 -44.49
N GLN A 152 -6.21 -53.85 -44.14
CA GLN A 152 -6.23 -54.95 -45.11
C GLN A 152 -7.59 -55.10 -45.80
N ILE A 153 -8.69 -55.02 -45.04
CA ILE A 153 -10.05 -55.05 -45.59
C ILE A 153 -10.30 -53.85 -46.50
N GLN A 154 -9.86 -52.64 -46.11
CA GLN A 154 -9.97 -51.44 -46.95
C GLN A 154 -9.17 -51.57 -48.25
N LYS A 155 -7.99 -52.19 -48.22
CA LYS A 155 -7.21 -52.52 -49.41
C LYS A 155 -7.93 -53.53 -50.31
N GLN A 156 -8.55 -54.56 -49.75
CA GLN A 156 -9.35 -55.51 -50.52
C GLN A 156 -10.58 -54.84 -51.15
N VAL A 157 -11.27 -53.96 -50.42
CA VAL A 157 -12.42 -53.21 -50.94
C VAL A 157 -12.02 -52.26 -52.06
N THR A 158 -10.87 -51.60 -51.95
CA THR A 158 -10.35 -50.71 -53.01
C THR A 158 -9.94 -51.49 -54.25
N ILE A 159 -9.27 -52.64 -54.10
CA ILE A 159 -8.95 -53.54 -55.22
C ILE A 159 -10.24 -54.04 -55.90
N LEU A 160 -11.23 -54.49 -55.14
CA LEU A 160 -12.52 -54.94 -55.68
C LEU A 160 -13.32 -53.81 -56.35
N ALA A 161 -13.17 -52.57 -55.88
CA ALA A 161 -13.78 -51.40 -56.52
C ALA A 161 -13.07 -51.04 -57.84
N GLU A 162 -11.74 -51.16 -57.89
CA GLU A 162 -10.95 -50.97 -59.11
C GLU A 162 -11.17 -52.10 -60.13
N GLU A 163 -11.36 -53.34 -59.69
CA GLU A 163 -11.74 -54.46 -60.57
C GLU A 163 -13.12 -54.21 -61.19
N LYS A 164 -14.09 -53.72 -60.40
CA LYS A 164 -15.40 -53.30 -60.92
C LYS A 164 -15.35 -52.13 -61.90
N SER A 165 -14.40 -51.19 -61.73
CA SER A 165 -14.25 -50.09 -62.69
C SER A 165 -13.51 -50.51 -63.96
N ARG A 166 -12.60 -51.50 -63.88
CA ARG A 166 -11.93 -52.10 -65.05
C ARG A 166 -12.85 -52.99 -65.88
N GLU A 167 -13.76 -53.73 -65.24
CA GLU A 167 -14.81 -54.50 -65.94
C GLU A 167 -15.81 -53.59 -66.69
N GLN A 168 -15.86 -52.29 -66.39
CA GLN A 168 -16.71 -51.31 -67.08
C GLN A 168 -16.02 -50.57 -68.24
N GLU A 169 -14.73 -50.77 -68.49
CA GLU A 169 -13.98 -50.08 -69.56
C GLU A 169 -13.64 -50.94 -70.80
N ILE A 170 -14.03 -52.22 -70.83
CA ILE A 170 -13.91 -53.05 -72.04
C ILE A 170 -15.30 -53.26 -72.64
N ILE A 171 -15.41 -53.02 -73.96
CA ILE A 171 -16.57 -53.17 -74.88
C ILE A 171 -17.24 -51.83 -75.27
N ARG A 172 -16.52 -51.05 -76.08
CA ARG A 172 -17.09 -50.31 -77.23
C ARG A 172 -16.20 -50.49 -78.45
N GLU A 173 -15.97 -51.74 -78.85
CA GLU A 173 -15.58 -52.05 -80.23
C GLU A 173 -16.37 -53.27 -80.68
N GLU A 174 -17.11 -53.08 -81.77
CA GLU A 174 -17.96 -54.07 -82.42
C GLU A 174 -17.09 -55.13 -83.09
N GLU A 175 -17.02 -56.35 -82.56
CA GLU A 175 -16.79 -57.53 -83.40
C GLU A 175 -17.66 -58.71 -82.94
N VAL A 176 -18.30 -59.30 -83.93
CA VAL A 176 -19.35 -60.30 -83.86
C VAL A 176 -18.80 -61.61 -83.26
N ILE A 177 -19.16 -61.90 -82.01
CA ILE A 177 -19.13 -63.27 -81.49
C ILE A 177 -20.48 -63.55 -80.83
N LYS A 178 -21.26 -64.44 -81.45
CA LYS A 178 -22.48 -65.01 -80.91
C LYS A 178 -22.13 -65.79 -79.64
N VAL A 179 -22.24 -65.15 -78.48
CA VAL A 179 -22.31 -65.85 -77.19
C VAL A 179 -23.79 -66.06 -76.91
N GLN A 180 -24.23 -67.32 -76.94
CA GLN A 180 -25.52 -67.71 -76.39
C GLN A 180 -25.48 -67.42 -74.90
N ASN A 181 -26.01 -66.27 -74.49
CA ASN A 181 -26.33 -66.03 -73.09
C ASN A 181 -27.42 -67.02 -72.68
N ASP A 182 -27.20 -67.73 -71.58
CA ASP A 182 -28.19 -68.62 -71.00
C ASP A 182 -29.47 -67.80 -70.75
N PRO A 183 -30.62 -68.12 -71.38
CA PRO A 183 -31.84 -67.32 -71.28
C PRO A 183 -32.37 -67.22 -69.85
N GLN A 184 -31.98 -68.18 -69.00
CA GLN A 184 -32.32 -68.19 -67.58
C GLN A 184 -31.60 -67.08 -66.81
N LEU A 185 -30.30 -66.86 -67.07
CA LEU A 185 -29.53 -65.83 -66.35
C LEU A 185 -29.96 -64.41 -66.75
N GLU A 186 -30.28 -64.19 -68.02
CA GLU A 186 -30.87 -62.91 -68.46
C GLU A 186 -32.25 -62.68 -67.85
N SER A 187 -33.07 -63.72 -67.70
CA SER A 187 -34.37 -63.61 -67.06
C SER A 187 -34.24 -63.28 -65.58
N GLU A 188 -33.28 -63.90 -64.88
CA GLU A 188 -33.00 -63.64 -63.47
C GLU A 188 -32.43 -62.24 -63.26
N TYR A 189 -31.54 -61.77 -64.14
CA TYR A 189 -31.03 -60.40 -64.12
C TYR A 189 -32.14 -59.36 -64.36
N ARG A 190 -33.06 -59.63 -65.29
CA ARG A 190 -34.25 -58.77 -65.50
C ARG A 190 -35.17 -58.76 -64.28
N ILE A 191 -35.41 -59.91 -63.65
CA ILE A 191 -36.20 -60.01 -62.41
C ILE A 191 -35.52 -59.25 -61.27
N LEU A 192 -34.19 -59.31 -61.16
CA LEU A 192 -33.42 -58.57 -60.16
C LEU A 192 -33.48 -57.05 -60.41
N LEU A 193 -33.39 -56.61 -61.66
CA LEU A 193 -33.59 -55.21 -62.03
C LEU A 193 -35.02 -54.74 -61.71
N GLU A 194 -36.03 -55.54 -62.02
CA GLU A 194 -37.43 -55.23 -61.66
C GLU A 194 -37.64 -55.19 -60.14
N ARG A 195 -37.02 -56.09 -59.38
CA ARG A 195 -37.08 -56.07 -57.91
C ARG A 195 -36.41 -54.83 -57.34
N LYS A 196 -35.22 -54.47 -57.83
CA LYS A 196 -34.52 -53.25 -57.44
C LYS A 196 -35.35 -52.01 -57.77
N GLN A 197 -35.99 -52.00 -58.94
CA GLN A 197 -36.83 -50.88 -59.36
C GLN A 197 -38.08 -50.76 -58.49
N LYS A 198 -38.75 -51.88 -58.19
CA LYS A 198 -39.89 -51.92 -57.25
C LYS A 198 -39.50 -51.45 -55.85
N GLU A 199 -38.33 -51.83 -55.37
CA GLU A 199 -37.83 -51.40 -54.04
C GLU A 199 -37.49 -49.90 -54.01
N ILE A 200 -36.95 -49.35 -55.11
CA ILE A 200 -36.75 -47.90 -55.27
C ILE A 200 -38.10 -47.16 -55.26
N ASP A 201 -39.09 -47.69 -55.97
CA ASP A 201 -40.39 -47.03 -56.08
C ASP A 201 -41.19 -47.15 -54.76
N SER A 202 -41.17 -48.28 -54.06
CA SER A 202 -41.73 -48.41 -52.70
C SER A 202 -41.03 -47.51 -51.69
N ARG A 203 -39.70 -47.32 -51.80
CA ARG A 203 -38.98 -46.38 -50.95
C ARG A 203 -39.42 -44.94 -51.21
N LYS A 204 -39.65 -44.56 -52.47
CA LYS A 204 -40.17 -43.22 -52.81
C LYS A 204 -41.58 -43.02 -52.26
N GLU A 205 -42.46 -44.01 -52.37
CA GLU A 205 -43.80 -43.97 -51.79
C GLU A 205 -43.75 -43.72 -50.27
N LEU A 206 -42.88 -44.44 -49.55
CA LEU A 206 -42.69 -44.23 -48.11
C LEU A 206 -42.07 -42.85 -47.79
N GLU A 207 -41.13 -42.37 -48.60
CA GLU A 207 -40.56 -41.02 -48.45
C GLU A 207 -41.61 -39.92 -48.69
N ASP A 208 -42.52 -40.12 -49.63
CA ASP A 208 -43.62 -39.20 -49.91
C ASP A 208 -44.71 -39.25 -48.84
N GLU A 209 -45.04 -40.44 -48.31
CA GLU A 209 -45.92 -40.59 -47.13
C GLU A 209 -45.32 -39.92 -45.90
N LEU A 210 -44.01 -40.06 -45.66
CA LEU A 210 -43.32 -39.39 -44.57
C LEU A 210 -43.41 -37.86 -44.73
N ARG A 211 -43.20 -37.33 -45.94
CA ARG A 211 -43.35 -35.90 -46.23
C ARG A 211 -44.78 -35.44 -45.98
N PHE A 212 -45.78 -36.21 -46.42
CA PHE A 212 -47.19 -35.89 -46.19
C PHE A 212 -47.54 -35.88 -44.69
N LEU A 213 -47.06 -36.86 -43.92
CA LEU A 213 -47.26 -36.91 -42.47
C LEU A 213 -46.56 -35.76 -41.74
N GLN A 214 -45.34 -35.40 -42.14
CA GLN A 214 -44.63 -34.23 -41.61
C GLN A 214 -45.37 -32.93 -41.91
N GLU A 215 -45.94 -32.80 -43.11
CA GLU A 215 -46.71 -31.62 -43.48
C GLU A 215 -48.06 -31.55 -42.74
N ARG A 216 -48.71 -32.70 -42.53
CA ARG A 216 -49.92 -32.83 -41.70
C ARG A 216 -49.63 -32.52 -40.24
N LEU A 217 -48.50 -32.97 -39.70
CA LEU A 217 -48.05 -32.64 -38.34
C LEU A 217 -47.88 -31.12 -38.19
N ARG A 218 -47.20 -30.47 -39.15
CA ARG A 218 -47.04 -29.00 -39.15
C ARG A 218 -48.38 -28.26 -39.24
N ARG A 219 -49.36 -28.79 -39.97
CA ARG A 219 -50.72 -28.22 -40.02
C ARG A 219 -51.42 -28.37 -38.67
N LEU A 220 -51.36 -29.54 -38.05
CA LEU A 220 -51.93 -29.79 -36.72
C LEU A 220 -51.23 -28.95 -35.63
N GLU A 221 -49.92 -28.73 -35.72
CA GLU A 221 -49.18 -27.84 -34.82
C GLU A 221 -49.62 -26.38 -34.98
N LYS A 222 -49.83 -25.92 -36.22
CA LYS A 222 -50.39 -24.59 -36.50
C LYS A 222 -51.84 -24.47 -36.02
N GLU A 223 -52.67 -25.49 -36.23
CA GLU A 223 -54.04 -25.53 -35.74
C GLU A 223 -54.09 -25.56 -34.20
N LYS A 224 -53.17 -26.28 -33.56
CA LYS A 224 -53.00 -26.29 -32.09
C LYS A 224 -52.61 -24.91 -31.59
N ALA A 225 -51.63 -24.24 -32.21
CA ALA A 225 -51.27 -22.87 -31.85
C ALA A 225 -52.46 -21.90 -32.02
N MET A 226 -53.22 -22.03 -33.12
CA MET A 226 -54.42 -21.22 -33.38
C MET A 226 -55.60 -21.55 -32.45
N ALA A 227 -55.68 -22.78 -31.93
CA ALA A 227 -56.69 -23.20 -30.96
C ALA A 227 -56.32 -22.75 -29.53
N GLU A 228 -55.03 -22.81 -29.18
CA GLU A 228 -54.50 -22.30 -27.91
C GLU A 228 -54.71 -20.78 -27.80
N GLU A 229 -54.58 -20.02 -28.90
CA GLU A 229 -54.92 -18.59 -28.94
C GLU A 229 -56.44 -18.30 -28.88
N LYS A 230 -57.30 -19.26 -29.25
CA LYS A 230 -58.78 -19.08 -29.23
C LYS A 230 -59.46 -19.55 -27.94
N ILE A 231 -58.74 -20.20 -27.02
CA ILE A 231 -59.29 -20.71 -25.74
C ILE A 231 -59.06 -19.73 -24.57
N SER A 232 -58.63 -18.49 -24.83
CA SER A 232 -58.80 -17.43 -23.83
C SER A 232 -60.20 -16.83 -23.92
N ILE A 233 -60.99 -17.08 -22.88
CA ILE A 233 -62.21 -16.37 -22.40
C ILE A 233 -63.48 -17.24 -22.44
N LYS A 234 -63.85 -17.77 -21.26
CA LYS A 234 -65.08 -17.43 -20.52
C LYS A 234 -65.12 -18.20 -19.19
N GLU A 235 -64.53 -17.63 -18.15
CA GLU A 235 -65.10 -17.74 -16.81
C GLU A 235 -64.83 -16.42 -16.07
N VAL A 236 -65.93 -15.76 -15.73
CA VAL A 236 -65.96 -14.45 -15.10
C VAL A 236 -65.72 -14.66 -13.61
N LEU A 237 -64.52 -14.33 -13.15
CA LEU A 237 -64.31 -13.81 -11.80
C LEU A 237 -63.63 -12.45 -11.95
N LYS A 238 -64.31 -11.39 -11.49
CA LYS A 238 -63.70 -10.07 -11.32
C LYS A 238 -62.58 -10.22 -10.30
N VAL A 239 -61.35 -10.40 -10.77
CA VAL A 239 -60.16 -10.20 -9.96
C VAL A 239 -59.81 -8.72 -10.13
N GLU A 240 -59.89 -7.97 -9.04
CA GLU A 240 -59.32 -6.62 -8.98
C GLU A 240 -57.87 -6.71 -9.42
N LYS A 241 -57.56 -6.04 -10.54
CA LYS A 241 -56.21 -6.01 -11.09
C LYS A 241 -55.40 -5.03 -10.27
N ASP A 242 -54.42 -5.55 -9.53
CA ASP A 242 -53.40 -4.71 -8.91
C ASP A 242 -52.52 -4.07 -9.99
N ILE A 243 -52.74 -2.78 -10.23
CA ILE A 243 -51.98 -1.95 -11.17
C ILE A 243 -50.47 -1.97 -10.84
N ALA A 244 -50.12 -2.17 -9.56
CA ALA A 244 -48.75 -2.30 -9.10
C ALA A 244 -48.08 -3.57 -9.66
N LEU A 245 -48.76 -4.71 -9.62
CA LEU A 245 -48.24 -5.97 -10.15
C LEU A 245 -48.12 -5.95 -11.68
N GLU A 246 -49.06 -5.33 -12.39
CA GLU A 246 -48.93 -5.16 -13.86
C GLU A 246 -47.70 -4.29 -14.21
N ARG A 247 -47.43 -3.23 -13.44
CA ARG A 247 -46.22 -2.40 -13.62
C ARG A 247 -44.93 -3.14 -13.28
N GLU A 248 -44.93 -3.96 -12.24
CA GLU A 248 -43.77 -4.79 -11.89
C GLU A 248 -43.50 -5.84 -12.96
N VAL A 249 -44.53 -6.49 -13.50
CA VAL A 249 -44.41 -7.42 -14.62
C VAL A 249 -43.91 -6.71 -15.88
N GLU A 250 -44.39 -5.51 -16.18
CA GLU A 250 -43.91 -4.69 -17.31
C GLU A 250 -42.44 -4.30 -17.12
N ASN A 251 -42.04 -3.90 -15.90
CA ASN A 251 -40.66 -3.57 -15.57
C ASN A 251 -39.73 -4.79 -15.68
N LEU A 252 -40.17 -5.96 -15.18
CA LEU A 252 -39.43 -7.22 -15.30
C LEU A 252 -39.30 -7.66 -16.75
N ARG A 253 -40.35 -7.49 -17.58
CA ARG A 253 -40.29 -7.73 -19.03
C ARG A 253 -39.28 -6.81 -19.72
N ARG A 254 -39.26 -5.53 -19.35
CA ARG A 254 -38.29 -4.56 -19.90
C ARG A 254 -36.86 -4.91 -19.49
N GLN A 255 -36.63 -5.22 -18.22
CA GLN A 255 -35.31 -5.68 -17.74
C GLN A 255 -34.87 -6.97 -18.42
N TYR A 256 -35.78 -7.91 -18.67
CA TYR A 256 -35.48 -9.13 -19.41
C TYR A 256 -35.08 -8.86 -20.86
N GLU A 257 -35.79 -7.97 -21.57
CA GLU A 257 -35.42 -7.59 -22.94
C GLU A 257 -34.10 -6.79 -22.97
N ASP A 258 -33.83 -5.93 -21.99
CA ASP A 258 -32.55 -5.24 -21.85
C ASP A 258 -31.39 -6.22 -21.59
N GLU A 259 -31.57 -7.22 -20.73
CA GLU A 259 -30.57 -8.26 -20.50
C GLU A 259 -30.38 -9.18 -21.72
N LYS A 260 -31.45 -9.46 -22.46
CA LYS A 260 -31.40 -10.23 -23.71
C LYS A 260 -30.66 -9.48 -24.81
N THR A 261 -30.84 -8.17 -24.93
CA THR A 261 -30.08 -7.34 -25.88
C THR A 261 -28.60 -7.25 -25.50
N LYS A 262 -28.27 -7.07 -24.21
CA LYS A 262 -26.88 -7.14 -23.70
C LYS A 262 -26.24 -8.51 -23.94
N ARG A 263 -26.98 -9.60 -23.71
CA ARG A 263 -26.48 -10.95 -23.99
C ARG A 263 -26.24 -11.14 -25.49
N SER A 264 -27.08 -10.56 -26.34
CA SER A 264 -26.86 -10.58 -27.79
C SER A 264 -25.66 -9.74 -28.22
N SER A 265 -25.37 -8.60 -27.58
CA SER A 265 -24.19 -7.78 -27.90
C SER A 265 -22.91 -8.47 -27.43
N LEU A 266 -22.89 -9.02 -26.21
CA LEU A 266 -21.77 -9.81 -25.69
C LEU A 266 -21.51 -11.07 -26.54
N LEU A 267 -22.56 -11.71 -27.07
CA LEU A 267 -22.39 -12.83 -27.98
C LEU A 267 -21.73 -12.40 -29.29
N ARG A 268 -22.08 -11.22 -29.83
CA ARG A 268 -21.42 -10.66 -31.02
C ARG A 268 -19.95 -10.35 -30.75
N GLU A 269 -19.64 -9.68 -29.63
CA GLU A 269 -18.27 -9.41 -29.20
C GLU A 269 -17.46 -10.70 -29.03
N LYS A 270 -18.05 -11.74 -28.41
CA LYS A 270 -17.43 -13.05 -28.31
C LYS A 270 -17.14 -13.65 -29.68
N THR A 271 -18.08 -13.57 -30.63
CA THR A 271 -17.85 -14.08 -31.99
C THR A 271 -16.77 -13.29 -32.73
N ASP A 272 -16.68 -11.98 -32.52
CA ASP A 272 -15.66 -11.14 -33.15
C ASP A 272 -14.28 -11.39 -32.54
N LEU A 273 -14.20 -11.58 -31.22
CA LEU A 273 -12.98 -12.01 -30.53
C LEU A 273 -12.57 -13.42 -30.98
N GLN A 274 -13.50 -14.35 -31.14
CA GLN A 274 -13.22 -15.67 -31.68
C GLN A 274 -12.68 -15.59 -33.12
N ARG A 275 -13.25 -14.76 -33.99
CA ARG A 275 -12.70 -14.50 -35.34
C ARG A 275 -11.30 -13.87 -35.29
N LYS A 276 -11.06 -12.96 -34.34
CA LYS A 276 -9.73 -12.36 -34.10
C LYS A 276 -8.71 -13.41 -33.65
N ILE A 277 -9.12 -14.31 -32.76
CA ILE A 277 -8.29 -15.42 -32.30
C ILE A 277 -8.00 -16.37 -33.45
N THR A 278 -9.01 -16.77 -34.24
CA THR A 278 -8.82 -17.65 -35.39
C THR A 278 -7.92 -17.00 -36.45
N SER A 279 -8.07 -15.70 -36.75
CA SER A 279 -7.14 -15.00 -37.66
C SER A 279 -5.71 -14.92 -37.12
N LEU A 280 -5.53 -14.70 -35.81
CA LEU A 280 -4.21 -14.75 -35.17
C LEU A 280 -3.63 -16.18 -35.14
N GLU A 281 -4.47 -17.20 -35.00
CA GLU A 281 -4.08 -18.61 -35.06
C GLU A 281 -3.75 -19.04 -36.50
N GLU A 282 -4.45 -18.54 -37.50
CA GLU A 282 -4.15 -18.69 -38.94
C GLU A 282 -2.84 -17.98 -39.32
N GLU A 283 -2.58 -16.80 -38.75
CA GLU A 283 -1.29 -16.11 -38.88
C GLU A 283 -0.16 -16.90 -38.22
N LYS A 284 -0.41 -17.51 -37.04
CA LYS A 284 0.57 -18.34 -36.31
C LYS A 284 0.78 -19.72 -36.92
N SER A 285 -0.21 -20.29 -37.61
CA SER A 285 -0.18 -21.64 -38.19
C SER A 285 0.31 -21.68 -39.64
N LYS A 286 0.75 -20.55 -40.21
CA LYS A 286 1.57 -20.54 -41.42
C LYS A 286 2.92 -21.19 -41.12
N VAL A 287 2.98 -22.50 -41.36
CA VAL A 287 4.17 -23.35 -41.26
C VAL A 287 5.20 -22.87 -42.28
N ILE A 288 6.29 -22.27 -41.79
CA ILE A 288 7.49 -22.03 -42.59
C ILE A 288 8.20 -23.38 -42.74
N ILE A 289 8.17 -23.93 -43.96
CA ILE A 289 8.96 -25.09 -44.34
C ILE A 289 10.44 -24.69 -44.24
N GLN A 290 11.19 -25.33 -43.32
CA GLN A 290 12.61 -25.07 -43.12
C GLN A 290 13.42 -25.66 -44.27
N GLU A 291 13.61 -24.87 -45.33
CA GLU A 291 14.78 -25.00 -46.19
C GLU A 291 15.80 -23.94 -45.72
N LYS A 292 17.06 -24.36 -45.49
CA LYS A 292 18.11 -23.54 -44.89
C LYS A 292 18.42 -22.29 -45.75
N VAL A 293 17.72 -21.18 -45.52
CA VAL A 293 18.15 -19.84 -45.92
C VAL A 293 17.76 -18.87 -44.81
N ARG A 294 18.73 -18.06 -44.36
CA ARG A 294 18.54 -16.99 -43.36
C ARG A 294 17.55 -15.98 -43.93
N GLU A 295 16.31 -15.97 -43.45
CA GLU A 295 15.35 -14.93 -43.81
C GLU A 295 15.27 -13.91 -42.67
N ILE A 296 15.82 -12.74 -42.96
CA ILE A 296 15.87 -11.57 -42.08
C ILE A 296 14.44 -11.04 -41.99
N VAL A 297 13.74 -11.32 -40.88
CA VAL A 297 12.63 -10.48 -40.45
C VAL A 297 13.23 -9.07 -40.35
N ARG A 298 12.73 -8.10 -41.12
CA ARG A 298 13.03 -6.68 -40.89
C ARG A 298 12.04 -6.19 -39.84
N PRO A 299 12.46 -5.96 -38.59
CA PRO A 299 11.70 -5.12 -37.67
C PRO A 299 11.41 -3.77 -38.34
N ASP A 300 10.32 -3.14 -37.92
CA ASP A 300 9.89 -1.85 -38.44
C ASP A 300 11.09 -0.88 -38.45
N PRO A 301 11.54 -0.35 -39.61
CA PRO A 301 12.78 0.41 -39.71
C PRO A 301 12.80 1.66 -38.82
N LYS A 302 11.62 2.15 -38.40
CA LYS A 302 11.50 3.21 -37.40
C LYS A 302 11.79 2.71 -35.99
N ALA A 303 11.25 1.57 -35.61
CA ALA A 303 11.53 0.93 -34.33
C ALA A 303 13.00 0.49 -34.23
N GLU A 304 13.59 -0.02 -35.33
CA GLU A 304 15.03 -0.32 -35.36
C GLU A 304 15.90 0.93 -35.22
N ALA A 305 15.54 2.02 -35.90
CA ALA A 305 16.26 3.29 -35.80
C ALA A 305 16.15 3.91 -34.40
N GLU A 306 14.96 3.88 -33.78
CA GLU A 306 14.76 4.34 -32.41
C GLU A 306 15.53 3.48 -31.41
N VAL A 307 15.48 2.15 -31.53
CA VAL A 307 16.26 1.25 -30.67
C VAL A 307 17.76 1.44 -30.89
N ALA A 308 18.21 1.69 -32.12
CA ALA A 308 19.61 1.99 -32.42
C ALA A 308 20.05 3.33 -31.80
N ASN A 309 19.21 4.36 -31.90
CA ASN A 309 19.47 5.66 -31.28
C ASN A 309 19.50 5.57 -29.76
N LEU A 310 18.54 4.87 -29.13
CA LEU A 310 18.52 4.64 -27.69
C LEU A 310 19.72 3.80 -27.21
N ARG A 311 20.16 2.83 -28.01
CA ARG A 311 21.40 2.07 -27.73
C ARG A 311 22.63 2.98 -27.82
N LEU A 312 22.69 3.87 -28.81
CA LEU A 312 23.80 4.81 -28.96
C LEU A 312 23.83 5.81 -27.79
N GLU A 313 22.66 6.35 -27.42
CA GLU A 313 22.51 7.28 -26.30
C GLU A 313 22.85 6.62 -24.96
N LEU A 314 22.43 5.36 -24.74
CA LEU A 314 22.82 4.59 -23.56
C LEU A 314 24.35 4.38 -23.49
N VAL A 315 24.99 4.02 -24.61
CA VAL A 315 26.44 3.85 -24.67
C VAL A 315 27.16 5.17 -24.45
N GLU A 316 26.64 6.27 -24.99
CA GLU A 316 27.21 7.60 -24.80
C GLU A 316 27.07 8.07 -23.34
N GLN A 317 25.92 7.82 -22.70
CA GLN A 317 25.74 8.09 -21.27
C GLN A 317 26.65 7.22 -20.41
N GLN A 318 26.78 5.92 -20.71
CA GLN A 318 27.73 5.04 -20.02
C GLN A 318 29.18 5.52 -20.19
N ARG A 319 29.54 6.04 -21.37
CA ARG A 319 30.86 6.65 -21.60
C ARG A 319 31.04 7.93 -20.79
N ARG A 320 30.06 8.83 -20.76
CA ARG A 320 30.12 10.06 -19.96
C ARG A 320 30.22 9.75 -18.46
N CYS A 321 29.49 8.75 -17.97
CA CYS A 321 29.58 8.28 -16.59
C CYS A 321 30.99 7.74 -16.30
N ARG A 322 31.54 6.87 -17.15
CA ARG A 322 32.91 6.35 -16.99
C ARG A 322 33.97 7.45 -17.05
N ASP A 323 33.84 8.42 -17.96
CA ASP A 323 34.76 9.54 -18.10
C ASP A 323 34.72 10.43 -16.83
N SER A 324 33.52 10.66 -16.28
CA SER A 324 33.33 11.41 -15.02
C SER A 324 33.85 10.63 -13.81
N GLU A 325 33.64 9.31 -13.75
CA GLU A 325 34.19 8.43 -12.72
C GLU A 325 35.71 8.39 -12.77
N LEU A 326 36.30 8.39 -13.97
CA LEU A 326 37.74 8.45 -14.15
C LEU A 326 38.29 9.81 -13.70
N GLN A 327 37.62 10.93 -14.03
CA GLN A 327 37.98 12.26 -13.54
C GLN A 327 37.90 12.37 -12.01
N LEU A 328 36.84 11.81 -11.42
CA LEU A 328 36.69 11.73 -9.97
C LEU A 328 37.84 10.96 -9.35
N LYS A 329 38.21 9.82 -9.95
CA LYS A 329 39.32 8.99 -9.49
C LYS A 329 40.67 9.70 -9.63
N THR A 330 40.91 10.39 -10.73
CA THR A 330 42.14 11.19 -10.90
C THR A 330 42.22 12.32 -9.87
N HIS A 331 41.12 13.00 -9.57
CA HIS A 331 41.11 14.04 -8.52
C HIS A 331 41.26 13.45 -7.12
N GLN A 332 40.67 12.28 -6.85
CA GLN A 332 40.91 11.56 -5.61
C GLN A 332 42.38 11.17 -5.46
N ASP A 333 43.00 10.65 -6.52
CA ASP A 333 44.42 10.30 -6.55
C ASP A 333 45.31 11.54 -6.39
N GLU A 334 44.97 12.68 -7.02
CA GLU A 334 45.65 13.97 -6.83
C GLU A 334 45.53 14.48 -5.39
N LEU A 335 44.35 14.38 -4.78
CA LEU A 335 44.14 14.74 -3.38
C LEU A 335 44.92 13.82 -2.45
N ILE A 336 44.98 12.52 -2.74
CA ILE A 336 45.80 11.56 -2.00
C ILE A 336 47.28 11.91 -2.17
N MET A 337 47.73 12.23 -3.38
CA MET A 337 49.11 12.64 -3.65
C MET A 337 49.47 13.94 -2.93
N LEU A 338 48.59 14.95 -2.90
CA LEU A 338 48.79 16.21 -2.17
C LEU A 338 48.80 15.99 -0.67
N ARG A 339 47.88 15.16 -0.16
CA ARG A 339 47.83 14.77 1.25
C ARG A 339 49.08 14.00 1.67
N ASN A 340 49.59 13.13 0.80
CA ASN A 340 50.81 12.36 1.02
C ASN A 340 52.09 13.18 0.82
N ARG A 341 52.05 14.29 0.06
CA ARG A 341 53.21 15.14 -0.19
C ARG A 341 53.68 15.89 1.05
N GLY A 342 52.80 16.11 2.04
CA GLY A 342 53.10 16.91 3.23
C GLY A 342 53.59 18.33 2.88
N PRO A 343 53.85 19.20 3.87
CA PRO A 343 54.45 20.50 3.60
C PRO A 343 55.86 20.31 3.03
N GLN A 344 56.07 20.65 1.76
CA GLN A 344 57.41 20.77 1.18
C GLN A 344 58.11 21.95 1.84
N ILE A 345 59.04 21.67 2.75
CA ILE A 345 60.05 22.63 3.19
C ILE A 345 61.03 22.78 2.01
N GLU A 346 60.74 23.72 1.12
CA GLU A 346 61.75 24.25 0.22
C GLU A 346 62.75 25.04 1.05
N TYR A 347 63.93 24.45 1.31
CA TYR A 347 65.09 25.24 1.69
C TYR A 347 65.53 26.06 0.47
N LYS A 348 64.82 27.17 0.20
CA LYS A 348 65.36 28.24 -0.63
C LYS A 348 66.19 29.14 0.28
N GLU A 349 67.50 28.91 0.24
CA GLU A 349 68.50 29.85 0.73
C GLU A 349 68.36 31.18 -0.01
N ILE A 350 67.54 32.11 0.49
CA ILE A 350 67.48 33.47 -0.04
C ILE A 350 67.47 34.45 1.14
N ILE A 351 68.69 34.86 1.50
CA ILE A 351 69.15 36.20 1.89
C ILE A 351 68.21 37.03 2.78
N LYS A 352 68.74 37.40 3.96
CA LYS A 352 68.22 38.45 4.85
C LYS A 352 68.03 39.77 4.09
N GLU A 353 66.79 40.11 3.77
CA GLU A 353 66.41 41.51 3.55
C GLU A 353 65.34 41.91 4.57
N VAL A 354 65.75 42.79 5.48
CA VAL A 354 64.90 43.44 6.46
C VAL A 354 64.05 44.46 5.70
N ILE A 355 62.82 44.09 5.33
CA ILE A 355 61.83 45.06 4.87
C ILE A 355 61.20 45.68 6.12
N LYS A 356 61.74 46.84 6.54
CA LYS A 356 61.04 47.74 7.47
C LYS A 356 59.85 48.34 6.73
N TYR A 357 58.64 47.83 6.98
CA TYR A 357 57.42 48.54 6.62
C TYR A 357 57.31 49.81 7.49
N LYS A 358 57.38 50.98 6.85
CA LYS A 358 56.91 52.22 7.46
C LYS A 358 55.42 52.30 7.19
N ILE A 359 54.63 52.44 8.26
CA ILE A 359 53.20 52.75 8.18
C ILE A 359 53.08 54.17 7.60
N ASP A 360 52.16 54.37 6.67
CA ASP A 360 51.92 55.69 6.10
C ASP A 360 51.47 56.66 7.20
N PRO A 361 52.20 57.77 7.45
CA PRO A 361 51.98 58.67 8.60
C PRO A 361 50.62 59.40 8.54
N GLU A 362 49.95 59.36 7.40
CA GLU A 362 48.60 59.91 7.23
C GLU A 362 47.55 58.98 7.84
N THR A 363 47.73 57.66 7.70
CA THR A 363 46.81 56.67 8.29
C THR A 363 46.87 56.66 9.81
N GLU A 364 48.07 56.87 10.39
CA GLU A 364 48.23 56.97 11.84
C GLU A 364 47.58 58.25 12.40
N LYS A 365 47.72 59.38 11.69
CA LYS A 365 47.05 60.64 12.05
C LYS A 365 45.52 60.54 11.95
N GLU A 366 44.99 59.84 10.96
CA GLU A 366 43.54 59.62 10.85
C GLU A 366 43.03 58.70 11.96
N LEU A 367 43.77 57.63 12.30
CA LEU A 367 43.45 56.77 13.43
C LEU A 367 43.52 57.53 14.77
N GLU A 368 44.49 58.42 14.96
CA GLU A 368 44.57 59.28 16.15
C GLU A 368 43.41 60.29 16.21
N ARG A 369 43.02 60.90 15.08
CA ARG A 369 41.84 61.78 15.03
C ARG A 369 40.56 61.05 15.39
N LEU A 370 40.35 59.85 14.83
CA LEU A 370 39.18 59.03 15.13
C LEU A 370 39.18 58.54 16.58
N ARG A 371 40.35 58.19 17.13
CA ARG A 371 40.50 57.86 18.55
C ARG A 371 40.12 59.04 19.45
N ASN A 372 40.57 60.25 19.13
CA ASN A 372 40.23 61.44 19.89
C ASN A 372 38.73 61.79 19.77
N GLU A 373 38.13 61.65 18.59
CA GLU A 373 36.69 61.88 18.40
C GLU A 373 35.84 60.88 19.19
N ILE A 374 36.27 59.62 19.28
CA ILE A 374 35.61 58.61 20.11
C ILE A 374 35.69 59.02 21.59
N VAL A 375 36.86 59.44 22.06
CA VAL A 375 37.05 59.88 23.46
C VAL A 375 36.19 61.10 23.80
N ASP A 376 36.13 62.10 22.91
CA ASP A 376 35.30 63.28 23.10
C ASP A 376 33.80 62.93 23.15
N LYS A 377 33.33 62.02 22.30
CA LYS A 377 31.94 61.55 22.32
C LYS A 377 31.63 60.70 23.56
N THR A 378 32.57 59.90 24.05
CA THR A 378 32.39 59.17 25.32
C THR A 378 32.25 60.13 26.49
N HIS A 379 33.07 61.18 26.57
CA HIS A 379 32.95 62.20 27.62
C HIS A 379 31.65 63.01 27.54
N GLN A 380 31.16 63.29 26.33
CA GLN A 380 29.84 63.92 26.16
C GLN A 380 28.71 62.99 26.65
N THR A 381 28.82 61.69 26.36
CA THR A 381 27.85 60.70 26.80
C THR A 381 27.83 60.57 28.32
N GLU A 382 29.00 60.47 28.96
CA GLU A 382 29.14 60.46 30.42
C GLU A 382 28.54 61.73 31.06
N ARG A 383 28.75 62.89 30.44
CA ARG A 383 28.15 64.15 30.91
C ARG A 383 26.63 64.11 30.84
N PHE A 384 26.05 63.60 29.75
CA PHE A 384 24.59 63.46 29.62
C PHE A 384 24.04 62.42 30.60
N GLU A 385 24.75 61.32 30.85
CA GLU A 385 24.34 60.31 31.82
C GLU A 385 24.32 60.88 33.25
N MET A 386 25.31 61.68 33.62
CA MET A 386 25.34 62.38 34.90
C MET A 386 24.20 63.40 35.02
N GLU A 387 23.87 64.13 33.96
CA GLU A 387 22.73 65.05 33.92
C GLU A 387 21.40 64.30 34.06
N ILE A 388 21.25 63.15 33.39
CA ILE A 388 20.07 62.28 33.52
C ILE A 388 19.94 61.78 34.96
N LEU A 389 21.03 61.38 35.60
CA LEU A 389 21.00 60.93 37.00
C LEU A 389 20.59 62.07 37.95
N GLN A 390 21.13 63.28 37.75
CA GLN A 390 20.73 64.46 38.52
C GLN A 390 19.24 64.79 38.35
N LEU A 391 18.75 64.78 37.10
CA LEU A 391 17.33 65.02 36.80
C LEU A 391 16.43 63.93 37.39
N LYS A 392 16.88 62.66 37.39
CA LYS A 392 16.14 61.56 38.05
C LYS A 392 16.08 61.76 39.56
N ASP A 393 17.17 62.15 40.19
CA ASP A 393 17.20 62.47 41.62
C ASP A 393 16.33 63.68 41.95
N GLU A 394 16.30 64.70 41.10
CA GLU A 394 15.39 65.84 41.24
C GLU A 394 13.93 65.42 41.10
N ILE A 395 13.58 64.65 40.07
CA ILE A 395 12.23 64.09 39.89
C ILE A 395 11.83 63.27 41.11
N GLN A 396 12.75 62.47 41.65
CA GLN A 396 12.49 61.66 42.83
C GLN A 396 12.28 62.53 44.07
N ARG A 397 13.09 63.58 44.26
CA ARG A 397 12.87 64.60 45.31
C ARG A 397 11.54 65.32 45.13
N TRP A 398 11.13 65.64 43.90
CA TRP A 398 9.82 66.25 43.60
C TRP A 398 8.65 65.29 43.87
N LYS A 399 8.81 63.99 43.60
CA LYS A 399 7.82 62.96 43.92
C LYS A 399 7.69 62.74 45.43
N ASP A 400 8.81 62.74 46.14
CA ASP A 400 8.88 62.49 47.57
C ASP A 400 8.46 63.72 48.40
N THR A 401 8.55 64.91 47.81
CA THR A 401 7.98 66.13 48.39
C THR A 401 6.47 66.12 48.20
N LYS A 402 5.73 65.65 49.21
CA LYS A 402 4.26 65.78 49.25
C LYS A 402 3.86 67.26 49.11
N PRO A 403 2.86 67.61 48.28
CA PRO A 403 2.40 68.99 48.19
C PRO A 403 1.86 69.43 49.57
N GLN A 404 2.35 70.56 50.08
CA GLN A 404 1.80 71.18 51.27
C GLN A 404 0.39 71.71 50.97
N ILE A 405 -0.62 70.91 51.29
CA ILE A 405 -2.02 71.34 51.27
C ILE A 405 -2.25 72.23 52.50
N GLN A 406 -2.14 73.55 52.31
CA GLN A 406 -2.78 74.50 53.22
C GLN A 406 -4.28 74.53 52.89
N THR A 407 -5.09 73.80 53.65
CA THR A 407 -6.54 73.98 53.62
C THR A 407 -6.88 75.34 54.23
N LYS A 408 -7.10 76.34 53.37
CA LYS A 408 -7.87 77.53 53.70
C LYS A 408 -9.24 77.37 53.06
N GLU A 409 -10.27 77.23 53.89
CA GLU A 409 -11.65 77.42 53.46
C GLU A 409 -11.83 78.88 53.03
N VAL A 410 -11.98 79.10 51.72
CA VAL A 410 -12.50 80.35 51.17
C VAL A 410 -13.52 80.01 50.09
N VAL A 411 -14.67 80.64 50.27
CA VAL A 411 -15.91 80.58 49.50
C VAL A 411 -15.71 80.82 47.99
N ASN A 412 -16.52 80.12 47.19
CA ASN A 412 -16.92 80.33 45.78
C ASN A 412 -16.20 81.41 44.96
N GLU A 413 -15.76 81.06 43.75
CA GLU A 413 -16.22 81.70 42.50
C GLU A 413 -15.70 80.97 41.23
N ILE A 414 -16.66 80.45 40.45
CA ILE A 414 -16.73 80.34 38.98
C ILE A 414 -15.56 79.69 38.21
N LEU A 415 -15.85 78.58 37.51
CA LEU A 415 -15.67 78.48 36.04
C LEU A 415 -16.56 77.34 35.53
N GLN A 416 -17.68 77.71 34.90
CA GLN A 416 -18.58 76.80 34.20
C GLN A 416 -17.84 76.17 33.01
N TYR A 417 -17.45 74.91 33.14
CA TYR A 417 -17.37 74.03 31.97
C TYR A 417 -18.79 73.57 31.64
N ARG A 418 -19.40 74.17 30.61
CA ARG A 418 -20.58 73.59 29.98
C ARG A 418 -20.12 72.35 29.22
N GLU A 419 -20.21 71.19 29.85
CA GLU A 419 -20.34 69.95 29.11
C GLU A 419 -21.68 69.99 28.37
N ASP A 420 -21.68 69.69 27.08
CA ASP A 420 -22.87 69.71 26.24
C ASP A 420 -24.01 68.89 26.88
N PRO A 421 -25.23 69.43 27.03
CA PRO A 421 -26.32 68.74 27.71
C PRO A 421 -26.70 67.41 27.04
N LYS A 422 -26.45 67.30 25.73
CA LYS A 422 -26.76 66.11 24.94
C LYS A 422 -25.86 64.91 25.26
N THR A 423 -24.55 65.13 25.48
CA THR A 423 -23.64 64.04 25.85
C THR A 423 -23.89 63.55 27.27
N ARG A 424 -24.31 64.44 28.17
CA ARG A 424 -24.73 64.05 29.52
C ARG A 424 -26.05 63.28 29.53
N GLU A 425 -27.04 63.72 28.75
CA GLU A 425 -28.31 63.00 28.58
C GLU A 425 -28.11 61.64 27.90
N GLU A 426 -27.20 61.54 26.93
CA GLU A 426 -26.86 60.27 26.27
C GLU A 426 -26.16 59.32 27.24
N ILE A 427 -25.18 59.79 28.01
CA ILE A 427 -24.50 58.98 29.04
C ILE A 427 -25.49 58.55 30.13
N GLU A 428 -26.39 59.43 30.57
CA GLU A 428 -27.44 59.07 31.53
C GLU A 428 -28.47 58.10 30.95
N SER A 429 -28.77 58.20 29.65
CA SER A 429 -29.65 57.24 28.95
C SER A 429 -28.98 55.88 28.81
N LEU A 430 -27.67 55.83 28.54
CA LEU A 430 -26.90 54.60 28.42
C LEU A 430 -26.70 53.95 29.79
N LYS A 431 -26.45 54.74 30.84
CA LYS A 431 -26.43 54.25 32.22
C LYS A 431 -27.80 53.71 32.65
N ARG A 432 -28.90 54.37 32.28
CA ARG A 432 -30.26 53.86 32.52
C ARG A 432 -30.53 52.56 31.76
N LYS A 433 -30.18 52.47 30.47
CA LYS A 433 -30.33 51.26 29.66
C LYS A 433 -29.49 50.09 30.20
N LEU A 434 -28.26 50.37 30.64
CA LEU A 434 -27.40 49.36 31.27
C LEU A 434 -27.98 48.86 32.59
N ALA A 435 -28.49 49.78 33.43
CA ALA A 435 -29.16 49.42 34.68
C ALA A 435 -30.46 48.64 34.45
N GLU A 436 -31.23 48.98 33.41
CA GLU A 436 -32.44 48.24 33.01
C GLU A 436 -32.12 46.84 32.49
N GLU A 437 -31.07 46.67 31.68
CA GLU A 437 -30.63 45.35 31.21
C GLU A 437 -30.06 44.48 32.35
N GLN A 438 -29.32 45.07 33.28
CA GLN A 438 -28.88 44.37 34.49
C GLN A 438 -30.06 43.95 35.37
N ARG A 439 -31.07 44.82 35.52
CA ARG A 439 -32.30 44.50 36.25
C ARG A 439 -33.11 43.39 35.56
N ARG A 440 -33.24 43.43 34.23
CA ARG A 440 -33.89 42.37 33.45
C ARG A 440 -33.19 41.02 33.59
N ARG A 441 -31.86 40.99 33.63
CA ARG A 441 -31.11 39.75 33.88
C ARG A 441 -31.36 39.19 35.28
N LEU A 442 -31.35 40.05 36.29
CA LEU A 442 -31.68 39.66 37.67
C LEU A 442 -33.13 39.18 37.81
N ASP A 443 -34.09 39.84 37.15
CA ASP A 443 -35.49 39.45 37.14
C ASP A 443 -35.68 38.08 36.44
N LEU A 444 -34.99 37.83 35.33
CA LEU A 444 -35.01 36.52 34.65
C LEU A 444 -34.36 35.41 35.48
N GLU A 445 -33.29 35.70 36.21
CA GLU A 445 -32.68 34.74 37.15
C GLU A 445 -33.61 34.44 38.32
N ASN A 446 -34.27 35.46 38.89
CA ASN A 446 -35.27 35.28 39.94
C ASN A 446 -36.51 34.51 39.45
N GLU A 447 -36.99 34.75 38.23
CA GLU A 447 -38.08 33.99 37.60
C GLU A 447 -37.69 32.53 37.37
N ARG A 448 -36.45 32.26 36.94
CA ARG A 448 -35.95 30.89 36.83
C ARG A 448 -35.90 30.19 38.19
N ALA A 449 -35.36 30.84 39.22
CA ALA A 449 -35.31 30.29 40.57
C ALA A 449 -36.71 30.01 41.15
N THR A 450 -37.66 30.92 40.95
CA THR A 450 -39.05 30.70 41.40
C THR A 450 -39.77 29.60 40.62
N ASN A 451 -39.46 29.44 39.32
CA ASN A 451 -40.01 28.35 38.51
C ASN A 451 -39.40 27.00 38.89
N GLU A 452 -38.10 26.93 39.16
CA GLU A 452 -37.44 25.73 39.69
C GLU A 452 -38.03 25.31 41.05
N GLU A 453 -38.26 26.26 41.95
CA GLU A 453 -38.88 25.97 43.25
C GLU A 453 -40.34 25.52 43.11
N LYS A 454 -41.12 26.12 42.20
CA LYS A 454 -42.48 25.64 41.86
C LYS A 454 -42.46 24.23 41.28
N ILE A 455 -41.46 23.88 40.46
CA ILE A 455 -41.30 22.52 39.93
C ILE A 455 -40.94 21.55 41.06
N ARG A 456 -40.10 21.98 42.01
CA ARG A 456 -39.72 21.18 43.19
C ARG A 456 -40.92 20.93 44.11
N ILE A 457 -41.72 21.96 44.41
CA ILE A 457 -42.95 21.84 45.19
C ILE A 457 -43.97 20.97 44.46
N LYS A 458 -44.19 21.16 43.15
CA LYS A 458 -45.09 20.29 42.37
C LYS A 458 -44.62 18.84 42.35
N LYS A 459 -43.31 18.56 42.32
CA LYS A 459 -42.78 17.20 42.47
C LYS A 459 -43.10 16.59 43.83
N ILE A 460 -43.02 17.40 44.90
CA ILE A 460 -43.37 16.97 46.26
C ILE A 460 -44.89 16.75 46.39
N ASP A 461 -45.71 17.65 45.84
CA ASP A 461 -47.17 17.52 45.84
C ASP A 461 -47.64 16.32 45.01
N LEU A 462 -47.00 16.04 43.87
CA LEU A 462 -47.25 14.84 43.07
C LEU A 462 -46.89 13.55 43.82
N SER A 463 -45.95 13.62 44.77
CA SER A 463 -45.60 12.50 45.66
C SER A 463 -46.47 12.39 46.91
N GLN A 464 -47.33 13.39 47.22
CA GLN A 464 -48.12 13.44 48.45
C GLN A 464 -49.66 13.44 48.29
N VAL A 465 -50.22 13.16 47.11
CA VAL A 465 -51.68 13.11 46.95
C VAL A 465 -52.24 11.67 46.90
N ARG A 466 -52.73 11.26 48.09
CA ARG A 466 -53.91 10.40 48.39
C ARG A 466 -53.76 8.87 48.31
N GLU A 467 -53.21 8.28 49.36
CA GLU A 467 -53.76 7.02 49.89
C GLU A 467 -55.12 7.32 50.52
N LYS A 468 -56.19 7.12 49.75
CA LYS A 468 -57.52 6.91 50.31
C LYS A 468 -57.54 5.49 50.86
N PHE A 469 -57.70 5.35 52.17
CA PHE A 469 -58.10 4.09 52.80
C PHE A 469 -59.42 3.62 52.18
N VAL A 470 -59.34 2.64 51.28
CA VAL A 470 -60.46 1.77 50.93
C VAL A 470 -60.19 0.46 51.64
N GLN A 471 -61.02 0.12 52.61
CA GLN A 471 -61.07 -1.22 53.17
C GLN A 471 -61.34 -2.19 52.02
N GLN A 472 -60.34 -3.00 51.68
CA GLN A 472 -60.52 -4.11 50.75
C GLN A 472 -60.26 -5.39 51.54
N GLU A 473 -61.31 -6.21 51.64
CA GLU A 473 -61.28 -7.54 52.22
C GLU A 473 -60.06 -8.30 51.71
N VAL A 474 -59.18 -8.66 52.63
CA VAL A 474 -58.05 -9.54 52.34
C VAL A 474 -58.60 -10.95 52.20
N VAL A 475 -59.11 -11.28 51.01
CA VAL A 475 -59.13 -12.67 50.56
C VAL A 475 -57.66 -13.02 50.31
N LYS A 476 -57.07 -13.82 51.21
CA LYS A 476 -55.79 -14.46 50.97
C LYS A 476 -55.96 -15.39 49.77
N MET A 477 -55.59 -14.90 48.59
CA MET A 477 -55.28 -15.79 47.48
C MET A 477 -53.97 -16.50 47.86
N GLU A 478 -54.08 -17.76 48.26
CA GLU A 478 -52.94 -18.68 48.25
C GLU A 478 -52.52 -18.82 46.79
N GLN A 479 -51.58 -17.98 46.36
CA GLN A 479 -50.91 -18.16 45.08
C GLN A 479 -49.84 -19.24 45.28
N ASP A 480 -49.89 -20.27 44.46
CA ASP A 480 -48.93 -21.36 44.47
C ASP A 480 -47.49 -20.80 44.44
N PRO A 481 -46.61 -21.21 45.37
CA PRO A 481 -45.25 -20.68 45.47
C PRO A 481 -44.43 -20.92 44.19
N VAL A 482 -44.78 -21.96 43.42
CA VAL A 482 -44.17 -22.29 42.13
C VAL A 482 -44.53 -21.25 41.06
N LEU A 483 -45.80 -20.83 41.00
CA LEU A 483 -46.26 -19.84 40.04
C LEU A 483 -45.64 -18.47 40.32
N LYS A 484 -45.39 -18.16 41.60
CA LYS A 484 -44.70 -16.94 42.00
C LYS A 484 -43.22 -16.96 41.58
N SER A 485 -42.51 -18.07 41.79
CA SER A 485 -41.12 -18.17 41.34
C SER A 485 -41.01 -18.12 39.81
N GLU A 486 -41.97 -18.71 39.09
CA GLU A 486 -42.05 -18.59 37.63
C GLU A 486 -42.27 -17.13 37.20
N CYS A 487 -43.24 -16.42 37.78
CA CYS A 487 -43.45 -14.99 37.51
C CYS A 487 -42.21 -14.13 37.82
N ASP A 488 -41.52 -14.40 38.93
CA ASP A 488 -40.29 -13.69 39.30
C ASP A 488 -39.17 -13.96 38.28
N THR A 489 -39.00 -15.21 37.83
CA THR A 489 -38.03 -15.55 36.78
C THR A 489 -38.37 -14.91 35.43
N PHE A 490 -39.64 -14.90 35.03
CA PHE A 490 -40.07 -14.21 33.81
C PHE A 490 -39.85 -12.70 33.90
N THR A 491 -40.12 -12.10 35.06
CA THR A 491 -39.84 -10.67 35.30
C THR A 491 -38.35 -10.38 35.20
N GLN A 492 -37.51 -11.24 35.76
CA GLN A 492 -36.05 -11.11 35.68
C GLN A 492 -35.55 -11.26 34.23
N ASN A 493 -36.09 -12.21 33.47
CA ASN A 493 -35.75 -12.39 32.06
C ASN A 493 -36.20 -11.18 31.22
N ILE A 494 -37.41 -10.67 31.43
CA ILE A 494 -37.91 -9.46 30.76
C ILE A 494 -37.00 -8.26 31.08
N ASN A 495 -36.57 -8.09 32.33
CA ASN A 495 -35.66 -7.02 32.71
C ASN A 495 -34.27 -7.17 32.07
N ASN A 496 -33.76 -8.40 31.95
CA ASN A 496 -32.50 -8.66 31.26
C ASN A 496 -32.60 -8.36 29.76
N GLU A 497 -33.68 -8.78 29.11
CA GLU A 497 -33.98 -8.47 27.70
C GLU A 497 -34.15 -6.96 27.47
N GLN A 498 -34.79 -6.24 28.40
CA GLN A 498 -34.91 -4.78 28.32
C GLN A 498 -33.54 -4.09 28.41
N ARG A 499 -32.67 -4.53 29.32
CA ARG A 499 -31.29 -4.03 29.43
C ARG A 499 -30.47 -4.33 28.17
N GLN A 500 -30.57 -5.55 27.64
CA GLN A 500 -29.90 -5.90 26.39
C GLN A 500 -30.38 -5.03 25.22
N ARG A 501 -31.69 -4.79 25.13
CA ARG A 501 -32.27 -3.89 24.13
C ARG A 501 -31.78 -2.45 24.29
N GLU A 502 -31.59 -1.97 25.52
CA GLU A 502 -31.02 -0.63 25.78
C GLU A 502 -29.55 -0.55 25.35
N ILE A 503 -28.73 -1.55 25.68
CA ILE A 503 -27.33 -1.65 25.25
C ILE A 503 -27.25 -1.65 23.71
N LEU A 504 -28.05 -2.48 23.03
CA LEU A 504 -28.08 -2.54 21.57
C LEU A 504 -28.56 -1.23 20.94
N LYS A 505 -29.48 -0.50 21.58
CA LYS A 505 -29.90 0.85 21.12
C LYS A 505 -28.75 1.86 21.24
N GLU A 506 -28.00 1.84 22.34
CA GLU A 506 -26.83 2.70 22.50
C GLU A 506 -25.73 2.37 21.49
N GLU A 507 -25.49 1.09 21.20
CA GLU A 507 -24.57 0.64 20.16
C GLU A 507 -25.01 1.10 18.77
N LEU A 508 -26.30 0.98 18.45
CA LEU A 508 -26.85 1.48 17.19
C LEU A 508 -26.64 2.99 17.03
N ILE A 509 -26.90 3.77 18.09
CA ILE A 509 -26.67 5.22 18.07
C ILE A 509 -25.17 5.51 17.88
N ARG A 510 -24.28 4.79 18.57
CA ARG A 510 -22.82 4.95 18.39
C ARG A 510 -22.37 4.65 16.96
N LEU A 511 -22.87 3.56 16.37
CA LEU A 511 -22.58 3.19 14.97
C LEU A 511 -23.14 4.21 13.98
N GLN A 512 -24.32 4.79 14.25
CA GLN A 512 -24.89 5.85 13.42
C GLN A 512 -24.04 7.12 13.45
N HIS A 513 -23.50 7.52 14.60
CA HIS A 513 -22.58 8.66 14.69
C HIS A 513 -21.28 8.38 13.94
N GLN A 514 -20.67 7.20 14.15
CA GLN A 514 -19.46 6.81 13.42
C GLN A 514 -19.66 6.78 11.90
N LYS A 515 -20.82 6.31 11.43
CA LYS A 515 -21.18 6.36 10.01
C LYS A 515 -21.26 7.82 9.51
N ALA A 516 -21.92 8.70 10.25
CA ALA A 516 -22.03 10.11 9.87
C ALA A 516 -20.65 10.80 9.81
N ASP A 517 -19.76 10.50 10.75
CA ASP A 517 -18.38 11.01 10.75
C ASP A 517 -17.59 10.52 9.53
N LEU A 518 -17.72 9.24 9.18
CA LEU A 518 -17.09 8.67 7.98
C LEU A 518 -17.67 9.25 6.69
N ASP A 519 -18.99 9.49 6.62
CA ASP A 519 -19.63 10.13 5.48
C ASP A 519 -19.08 11.57 5.28
N ILE A 520 -18.89 12.33 6.36
CA ILE A 520 -18.27 13.68 6.30
C ILE A 520 -16.82 13.60 5.80
N GLN A 521 -16.02 12.66 6.31
CA GLN A 521 -14.64 12.47 5.85
C GLN A 521 -14.56 12.09 4.37
N LEU A 522 -15.47 11.24 3.90
CA LEU A 522 -15.57 10.89 2.48
C LEU A 522 -15.92 12.11 1.63
N GLU A 523 -16.87 12.94 2.07
CA GLU A 523 -17.20 14.19 1.37
C GLU A 523 -16.01 15.16 1.32
N GLU A 524 -15.22 15.28 2.40
CA GLU A 524 -14.01 16.09 2.43
C GLU A 524 -12.95 15.57 1.44
N LEU A 525 -12.71 14.26 1.40
CA LEU A 525 -11.82 13.64 0.42
C LEU A 525 -12.31 13.83 -1.02
N GLU A 526 -13.61 13.79 -1.26
CA GLU A 526 -14.18 14.09 -2.58
C GLU A 526 -14.04 15.57 -2.96
N ARG A 527 -14.17 16.49 -2.00
CA ARG A 527 -13.89 17.92 -2.21
C ARG A 527 -12.42 18.13 -2.54
N GLU A 528 -11.49 17.51 -1.81
CA GLU A 528 -10.06 17.57 -2.15
C GLU A 528 -9.76 17.00 -3.53
N ARG A 529 -10.35 15.84 -3.89
CA ARG A 529 -10.20 15.25 -5.24
C ARG A 529 -10.75 16.16 -6.34
N ARG A 530 -11.78 16.97 -6.07
CA ARG A 530 -12.27 17.99 -7.01
C ARG A 530 -11.26 19.12 -7.17
N VAL A 531 -10.77 19.68 -6.07
CA VAL A 531 -9.76 20.76 -6.07
C VAL A 531 -8.46 20.30 -6.75
N ARG A 532 -7.99 19.07 -6.49
CA ARG A 532 -6.81 18.49 -7.17
C ARG A 532 -7.02 18.39 -8.68
N ARG A 533 -8.18 17.92 -9.14
CA ARG A 533 -8.53 17.85 -10.57
C ARG A 533 -8.58 19.24 -11.21
N GLU A 534 -9.14 20.23 -10.54
CA GLU A 534 -9.17 21.61 -11.03
C GLU A 534 -7.76 22.21 -11.13
N ALA A 535 -6.91 21.97 -10.14
CA ALA A 535 -5.50 22.38 -10.16
C ALA A 535 -4.71 21.67 -11.28
N GLU A 536 -4.95 20.38 -11.51
CA GLU A 536 -4.34 19.63 -12.63
C GLU A 536 -4.76 20.18 -13.99
N LEU A 537 -6.05 20.52 -14.17
CA LEU A 537 -6.54 21.17 -15.38
C LEU A 537 -5.91 22.55 -15.57
N GLU A 538 -5.72 23.32 -14.50
CA GLU A 538 -5.05 24.63 -14.57
C GLU A 538 -3.56 24.48 -14.88
N ILE A 539 -2.88 23.49 -14.31
CA ILE A 539 -1.49 23.14 -14.69
C ILE A 539 -1.41 22.76 -16.17
N GLN A 540 -2.36 21.99 -16.70
CA GLN A 540 -2.40 21.67 -18.12
C GLN A 540 -2.59 22.92 -19.00
N ARG A 541 -3.51 23.83 -18.61
CA ARG A 541 -3.69 25.12 -19.30
C ARG A 541 -2.43 25.97 -19.26
N LEU A 542 -1.78 26.07 -18.10
CA LEU A 542 -0.52 26.81 -17.93
C LEU A 542 0.61 26.17 -18.74
N ARG A 543 0.68 24.84 -18.85
CA ARG A 543 1.64 24.13 -19.72
C ARG A 543 1.42 24.45 -21.19
N VAL A 544 0.17 24.43 -21.66
CA VAL A 544 -0.15 24.85 -23.04
C VAL A 544 0.24 26.30 -23.26
N ARG A 545 -0.07 27.18 -22.30
CA ARG A 545 0.28 28.60 -22.38
C ARG A 545 1.79 28.82 -22.38
N LEU A 546 2.54 28.08 -21.57
CA LEU A 546 3.99 28.12 -21.54
C LEU A 546 4.57 27.68 -22.89
N ASN A 547 4.09 26.57 -23.45
CA ASN A 547 4.50 26.10 -24.77
C ASN A 547 4.20 27.14 -25.86
N GLU A 548 3.03 27.80 -25.83
CA GLU A 548 2.72 28.90 -26.75
C GLU A 548 3.70 30.07 -26.61
N LEU A 549 4.05 30.43 -25.37
CA LEU A 549 5.02 31.49 -25.11
C LEU A 549 6.41 31.09 -25.56
N GLU A 550 6.85 29.86 -25.34
CA GLU A 550 8.14 29.34 -25.82
C GLU A 550 8.22 29.31 -27.34
N ILE A 551 7.14 28.91 -28.04
CA ILE A 551 7.08 28.94 -29.50
C ILE A 551 7.16 30.39 -29.99
N ARG A 552 6.44 31.33 -29.36
CA ARG A 552 6.55 32.76 -29.67
C ARG A 552 7.94 33.30 -29.40
N ASP A 553 8.60 32.84 -28.34
CA ASP A 553 9.97 33.25 -28.00
C ASP A 553 10.97 32.71 -29.02
N LYS A 554 10.80 31.45 -29.47
CA LYS A 554 11.59 30.86 -30.56
C LYS A 554 11.37 31.60 -31.87
N GLU A 555 10.12 31.88 -32.26
CA GLU A 555 9.81 32.69 -33.43
C GLU A 555 10.37 34.11 -33.33
N ASN A 556 10.35 34.73 -32.15
CA ASN A 556 10.93 36.04 -31.93
C ASN A 556 12.47 35.98 -32.03
N ARG A 557 13.12 34.96 -31.47
CA ARG A 557 14.56 34.73 -31.63
C ARG A 557 14.93 34.47 -33.09
N GLU A 558 14.13 33.72 -33.82
CA GLU A 558 14.30 33.49 -35.26
C GLU A 558 14.05 34.76 -36.08
N LYS A 559 13.02 35.57 -35.75
CA LYS A 559 12.77 36.87 -36.40
C LYS A 559 13.85 37.91 -36.08
N VAL A 560 14.44 37.87 -34.88
CA VAL A 560 15.56 38.74 -34.47
C VAL A 560 16.86 38.30 -35.16
N THR A 561 17.14 36.99 -35.21
CA THR A 561 18.34 36.46 -35.90
C THR A 561 18.25 36.59 -37.43
N VAL A 562 17.05 36.53 -38.02
CA VAL A 562 16.84 36.73 -39.47
C VAL A 562 16.88 38.22 -39.86
N LYS A 563 16.45 39.15 -38.98
CA LYS A 563 16.63 40.59 -39.22
C LYS A 563 18.07 41.08 -38.98
N GLN A 564 18.85 40.37 -38.19
CA GLN A 564 20.23 40.74 -37.84
C GLN A 564 21.30 40.10 -38.75
N LYS A 565 20.88 39.36 -39.80
CA LYS A 565 21.75 38.85 -40.86
C LYS A 565 21.59 39.61 -42.19
N VAL A 566 21.18 40.87 -42.10
CA VAL A 566 21.40 41.87 -43.16
C VAL A 566 22.50 42.77 -42.63
N VAL A 567 23.57 42.93 -43.42
CA VAL A 567 24.77 43.72 -43.14
C VAL A 567 24.41 45.08 -42.55
N LEU A 568 24.37 45.17 -41.22
CA LEU A 568 24.31 46.42 -40.48
C LEU A 568 25.76 46.74 -40.12
N GLN A 569 26.29 47.80 -40.73
CA GLN A 569 27.48 48.47 -40.23
C GLN A 569 27.27 48.68 -38.73
N GLN A 570 28.20 48.16 -37.93
CA GLN A 570 28.12 48.24 -36.48
C GLN A 570 28.05 49.72 -36.08
N ASP A 571 27.04 50.05 -35.27
CA ASP A 571 26.85 51.39 -34.76
C ASP A 571 28.06 51.75 -33.86
N PRO A 572 28.83 52.81 -34.15
CA PRO A 572 29.99 53.21 -33.36
C PRO A 572 29.67 53.48 -31.88
N GLN A 573 28.40 53.74 -31.54
CA GLN A 573 27.99 53.86 -30.13
C GLN A 573 27.89 52.50 -29.43
N GLN A 574 27.42 51.44 -30.10
CA GLN A 574 27.36 50.09 -29.50
C GLN A 574 28.76 49.51 -29.25
N GLU A 575 29.73 49.77 -30.11
CA GLU A 575 31.12 49.32 -29.87
C GLU A 575 31.76 50.05 -28.69
N LYS A 576 31.45 51.35 -28.50
CA LYS A 576 31.87 52.12 -27.33
C LYS A 576 31.23 51.59 -26.05
N GLU A 577 29.93 51.35 -26.06
CA GLU A 577 29.22 50.78 -24.90
C GLU A 577 29.75 49.38 -24.55
N HIS A 578 29.96 48.53 -25.56
CA HIS A 578 30.53 47.21 -25.34
C HIS A 578 31.98 47.26 -24.87
N SER A 579 32.77 48.24 -25.32
CA SER A 579 34.13 48.47 -24.82
C SER A 579 34.14 48.97 -23.38
N ILE A 580 33.20 49.85 -23.02
CA ILE A 580 33.02 50.34 -21.64
C ILE A 580 32.56 49.20 -20.72
N LEU A 581 31.61 48.37 -21.15
CA LEU A 581 31.16 47.21 -20.39
C LEU A 581 32.28 46.17 -20.22
N ARG A 582 33.11 45.95 -21.25
CA ARG A 582 34.31 45.11 -21.12
C ARG A 582 35.29 45.67 -20.10
N LEU A 583 35.56 46.97 -20.14
CA LEU A 583 36.42 47.63 -19.17
C LEU A 583 35.88 47.50 -17.74
N GLN A 584 34.58 47.71 -17.53
CA GLN A 584 33.93 47.52 -16.23
C GLN A 584 34.02 46.09 -15.74
N VAL A 585 33.86 45.10 -16.62
CA VAL A 585 34.05 43.68 -16.27
C VAL A 585 35.50 43.38 -15.91
N GLU A 586 36.47 43.98 -16.61
CA GLU A 586 37.90 43.84 -16.29
C GLU A 586 38.25 44.52 -14.95
N GLU A 587 37.66 45.67 -14.65
CA GLU A 587 37.80 46.36 -13.36
C GLU A 587 37.20 45.53 -12.22
N GLU A 588 36.00 44.97 -12.39
CA GLU A 588 35.38 44.09 -11.38
C GLU A 588 36.17 42.78 -11.20
N ARG A 589 36.75 42.23 -12.27
CA ARG A 589 37.69 41.09 -12.16
C ARG A 589 38.95 41.47 -11.39
N HIS A 590 39.47 42.68 -11.59
CA HIS A 590 40.63 43.16 -10.84
C HIS A 590 40.30 43.38 -9.36
N LYS A 591 39.16 44.01 -9.03
CA LYS A 591 38.66 44.15 -7.66
C LYS A 591 38.48 42.81 -6.98
N ARG A 592 37.88 41.84 -7.67
CA ARG A 592 37.74 40.47 -7.18
C ARG A 592 39.11 39.83 -6.88
N MET A 593 40.08 40.01 -7.77
CA MET A 593 41.44 39.49 -7.54
C MET A 593 42.10 40.15 -6.31
N LEU A 594 41.88 41.45 -6.08
CA LEU A 594 42.38 42.15 -4.89
C LEU A 594 41.71 41.62 -3.61
N LEU A 595 40.39 41.47 -3.62
CA LEU A 595 39.64 40.89 -2.50
C LEU A 595 40.04 39.43 -2.23
N GLU A 596 40.30 38.64 -3.26
CA GLU A 596 40.82 37.27 -3.10
C GLU A 596 42.23 37.27 -2.49
N LYS A 597 43.09 38.24 -2.83
CA LYS A 597 44.40 38.41 -2.18
C LYS A 597 44.27 38.82 -0.72
N GLU A 598 43.38 39.77 -0.41
CA GLU A 598 43.10 40.21 0.96
C GLU A 598 42.52 39.07 1.80
N PHE A 599 41.57 38.31 1.25
CA PHE A 599 41.00 37.14 1.89
C PHE A 599 42.06 36.08 2.19
N ASN A 600 42.96 35.80 1.25
CA ASN A 600 44.07 34.87 1.46
C ASN A 600 45.06 35.37 2.52
N ALA A 601 45.30 36.69 2.59
CA ALA A 601 46.13 37.27 3.64
C ALA A 601 45.47 37.16 5.02
N LEU A 602 44.15 37.37 5.12
CA LEU A 602 43.37 37.18 6.35
C LEU A 602 43.36 35.71 6.79
N LEU A 603 43.22 34.77 5.86
CA LEU A 603 43.34 33.33 6.14
C LEU A 603 44.71 32.98 6.73
N GLN A 604 45.79 33.52 6.16
CA GLN A 604 47.14 33.30 6.70
C GLN A 604 47.30 33.94 8.09
N GLN A 605 46.71 35.12 8.32
CA GLN A 605 46.70 35.75 9.64
C GLN A 605 45.91 34.93 10.66
N GLN A 606 44.75 34.39 10.28
CA GLN A 606 43.96 33.48 11.12
C GLN A 606 44.77 32.23 11.47
N GLU A 607 45.43 31.60 10.48
CA GLU A 607 46.24 30.42 10.72
C GLU A 607 47.43 30.70 11.65
N ILE A 608 48.04 31.89 11.55
CA ILE A 608 49.09 32.34 12.48
C ILE A 608 48.52 32.54 13.88
N LEU A 609 47.36 33.20 14.00
CA LEU A 609 46.70 33.45 15.28
C LEU A 609 46.31 32.15 15.98
N GLU A 610 45.70 31.20 15.25
CA GLU A 610 45.36 29.87 15.75
C GLU A 610 46.61 29.11 16.22
N ARG A 611 47.72 29.19 15.48
CA ARG A 611 49.00 28.58 15.90
C ARG A 611 49.62 29.27 17.12
N THR A 612 49.40 30.57 17.31
CA THR A 612 49.87 31.30 18.51
C THR A 612 48.99 31.07 19.74
N GLU A 613 47.67 30.95 19.59
CA GLU A 613 46.74 30.65 20.68
C GLU A 613 46.99 29.26 21.31
N VAL A 614 47.52 28.31 20.55
CA VAL A 614 47.89 26.98 21.06
C VAL A 614 49.06 27.04 22.05
N ARG A 615 49.88 28.11 22.06
CA ARG A 615 50.98 28.27 23.03
C ARG A 615 50.59 28.92 24.36
N GLU A 616 49.43 29.58 24.44
CA GLU A 616 48.96 30.24 25.68
C GLU A 616 47.99 29.40 26.52
N LYS A 617 47.64 28.17 26.10
CA LYS A 617 46.92 27.21 26.96
C LYS A 617 47.87 26.53 27.96
N VAL A 618 48.57 27.33 28.77
CA VAL A 618 49.05 26.88 30.08
C VAL A 618 47.86 26.94 31.03
N VAL A 619 47.37 25.75 31.38
CA VAL A 619 46.26 25.44 32.28
C VAL A 619 46.27 26.36 33.51
N ARG A 620 45.33 27.30 33.58
CA ARG A 620 44.78 27.80 34.85
C ARG A 620 43.49 27.04 35.11
N THR A 621 43.53 26.05 35.98
CA THR A 621 42.33 25.44 36.55
C THR A 621 41.68 26.44 37.50
N GLU A 622 40.87 27.35 36.97
CA GLU A 622 39.93 28.10 37.79
C GLU A 622 38.67 27.24 37.90
N LYS A 623 38.43 26.68 39.09
CA LYS A 623 37.17 25.99 39.40
C LYS A 623 36.08 27.05 39.47
N ILE A 624 35.46 27.35 38.33
CA ILE A 624 34.23 28.15 38.28
C ILE A 624 33.12 27.24 38.81
N GLN A 625 32.76 27.43 40.09
CA GLN A 625 31.44 27.05 40.57
C GLN A 625 30.46 28.02 39.94
N VAL A 626 29.85 27.60 38.82
CA VAL A 626 28.68 28.29 38.26
C VAL A 626 27.56 28.09 39.28
N GLU A 627 27.09 29.18 39.90
CA GLU A 627 25.85 29.16 40.66
C GLU A 627 24.73 28.72 39.72
N ARG A 628 24.22 27.51 39.97
CA ARG A 628 23.06 26.96 39.28
C ARG A 628 21.86 27.79 39.69
N ASP A 629 21.22 28.40 38.71
CA ASP A 629 19.97 29.11 38.93
C ASP A 629 18.88 28.09 39.32
N PRO A 630 18.37 28.12 40.58
CA PRO A 630 17.48 27.08 41.08
C PRO A 630 16.14 27.02 40.32
N GLU A 631 15.71 28.12 39.70
CA GLU A 631 14.49 28.16 38.89
C GLU A 631 14.70 27.42 37.56
N ALA A 632 15.84 27.61 36.90
CA ALA A 632 16.18 26.91 35.67
C ALA A 632 16.34 25.39 35.90
N GLU A 633 16.90 24.96 37.03
CA GLU A 633 16.97 23.54 37.36
C GLU A 633 15.59 22.93 37.61
N MET A 634 14.70 23.67 38.29
CA MET A 634 13.31 23.24 38.50
C MET A 634 12.55 23.14 37.18
N ASP A 635 12.76 24.06 36.24
CA ASP A 635 12.16 24.00 34.91
C ASP A 635 12.69 22.83 34.08
N ILE A 636 13.98 22.57 34.11
CA ILE A 636 14.58 21.39 33.46
C ILE A 636 13.99 20.10 34.04
N ILE A 637 13.79 20.01 35.36
CA ILE A 637 13.17 18.85 36.00
C ILE A 637 11.69 18.72 35.59
N ARG A 638 10.93 19.82 35.56
CA ARG A 638 9.54 19.83 35.10
C ARG A 638 9.41 19.36 33.65
N LEU A 639 10.25 19.90 32.76
CA LEU A 639 10.25 19.55 31.33
C LEU A 639 10.66 18.10 31.11
N LYS A 640 11.67 17.59 31.85
CA LYS A 640 12.05 16.17 31.81
C LYS A 640 10.91 15.27 32.25
N LYS A 641 10.21 15.62 33.32
CA LYS A 641 9.06 14.85 33.81
C LYS A 641 7.93 14.84 32.79
N SER A 642 7.63 15.99 32.17
CA SER A 642 6.63 16.09 31.09
C SER A 642 7.04 15.25 29.88
N LEU A 643 8.32 15.26 29.50
CA LEU A 643 8.83 14.45 28.39
C LEU A 643 8.72 12.95 28.69
N GLU A 644 9.08 12.51 29.91
CA GLU A 644 8.93 11.12 30.33
C GLU A 644 7.46 10.66 30.35
N GLU A 645 6.53 11.54 30.73
CA GLU A 645 5.09 11.28 30.68
C GLU A 645 4.59 11.15 29.24
N GLU A 646 5.03 12.03 28.32
CA GLU A 646 4.70 11.91 26.89
C GLU A 646 5.33 10.67 26.23
N GLU A 647 6.56 10.30 26.59
CA GLU A 647 7.18 9.07 26.12
C GLU A 647 6.48 7.81 26.63
N LYS A 648 5.85 7.86 27.81
CA LYS A 648 5.00 6.78 28.32
C LYS A 648 3.70 6.71 27.53
N ARG A 649 3.01 7.84 27.33
CA ARG A 649 1.78 7.90 26.52
C ARG A 649 2.01 7.42 25.09
N ARG A 650 3.13 7.83 24.47
CA ARG A 650 3.50 7.34 23.12
C ARG A 650 3.65 5.83 23.10
N ARG A 651 4.33 5.24 24.09
CA ARG A 651 4.49 3.78 24.21
C ARG A 651 3.17 3.05 24.43
N GLU A 652 2.26 3.62 25.22
CA GLU A 652 0.91 3.09 25.43
C GLU A 652 0.11 3.09 24.12
N LEU A 653 0.14 4.20 23.36
CA LEU A 653 -0.50 4.28 22.05
C LEU A 653 0.12 3.31 21.03
N ASP A 654 1.45 3.17 21.01
CA ASP A 654 2.12 2.19 20.14
C ASP A 654 1.67 0.75 20.46
N GLN A 655 1.48 0.41 21.74
CA GLN A 655 0.95 -0.89 22.16
C GLN A 655 -0.52 -1.07 21.78
N GLU A 656 -1.34 -0.02 21.88
CA GLU A 656 -2.73 -0.03 21.42
C GLU A 656 -2.81 -0.24 19.90
N ILE A 657 -1.94 0.42 19.12
CA ILE A 657 -1.86 0.23 17.67
C ILE A 657 -1.49 -1.23 17.33
N ILE A 658 -0.52 -1.82 18.03
CA ILE A 658 -0.13 -3.22 17.82
C ILE A 658 -1.30 -4.16 18.13
N THR A 659 -2.01 -3.95 19.24
CA THR A 659 -3.16 -4.78 19.62
C THR A 659 -4.38 -4.59 18.70
N ILE A 660 -4.59 -3.39 18.16
CA ILE A 660 -5.63 -3.15 17.16
C ILE A 660 -5.25 -3.84 15.84
N ASN A 661 -3.99 -3.75 15.40
CA ASN A 661 -3.52 -4.40 14.18
C ASN A 661 -3.60 -5.93 14.25
N SER A 662 -3.30 -6.52 15.41
CA SER A 662 -3.47 -7.98 15.59
C SER A 662 -4.95 -8.38 15.51
N LYS A 663 -5.85 -7.62 16.15
CA LYS A 663 -7.30 -7.85 16.05
C LYS A 663 -7.82 -7.66 14.62
N LEU A 664 -7.32 -6.65 13.90
CA LEU A 664 -7.67 -6.43 12.50
C LEU A 664 -7.25 -7.63 11.65
N SER A 665 -6.04 -8.12 11.83
CA SER A 665 -5.52 -9.30 11.11
C SER A 665 -6.36 -10.56 11.40
N GLU A 666 -6.78 -10.77 12.65
CA GLU A 666 -7.68 -11.87 13.04
C GLU A 666 -9.07 -11.73 12.40
N VAL A 667 -9.63 -10.52 12.37
CA VAL A 667 -10.92 -10.24 11.71
C VAL A 667 -10.81 -10.43 10.20
N GLU A 668 -9.74 -9.96 9.56
CA GLU A 668 -9.49 -10.19 8.13
C GLU A 668 -9.36 -11.68 7.83
N PHE A 669 -8.63 -12.43 8.66
CA PHE A 669 -8.51 -13.87 8.52
C PHE A 669 -9.86 -14.58 8.66
N THR A 670 -10.65 -14.26 9.69
CA THR A 670 -11.99 -14.85 9.88
C THR A 670 -12.95 -14.48 8.75
N ASN A 671 -12.86 -13.26 8.20
CA ASN A 671 -13.64 -12.83 7.05
C ASN A 671 -13.22 -13.58 5.77
N THR A 672 -11.92 -13.81 5.54
CA THR A 672 -11.48 -14.62 4.40
C THR A 672 -11.94 -16.08 4.52
N LYS A 673 -11.97 -16.62 5.75
CA LYS A 673 -12.48 -17.97 6.03
C LYS A 673 -13.99 -18.04 5.79
N SER A 674 -14.76 -17.11 6.32
CA SER A 674 -16.23 -17.08 6.14
C SER A 674 -16.62 -16.82 4.68
N SER A 675 -15.86 -16.00 3.93
CA SER A 675 -16.07 -15.83 2.50
C SER A 675 -15.89 -17.15 1.74
N LYS A 676 -14.85 -17.93 2.05
CA LYS A 676 -14.65 -19.26 1.45
C LYS A 676 -15.76 -20.24 1.80
N GLU A 677 -16.26 -20.20 3.04
CA GLU A 677 -17.42 -21.00 3.46
C GLU A 677 -18.70 -20.59 2.71
N LEU A 678 -18.93 -19.29 2.49
CA LEU A 678 -20.04 -18.79 1.69
C LEU A 678 -19.93 -19.22 0.22
N ASP A 679 -18.74 -19.18 -0.36
CA ASP A 679 -18.51 -19.63 -1.73
C ASP A 679 -18.76 -21.14 -1.86
N TYR A 680 -18.32 -21.95 -0.88
CA TYR A 680 -18.65 -23.38 -0.82
C TYR A 680 -20.17 -23.61 -0.73
N ILE A 681 -20.88 -22.87 0.12
CA ILE A 681 -22.35 -22.97 0.23
C ILE A 681 -23.04 -22.58 -1.08
N ARG A 682 -22.54 -21.55 -1.78
CA ARG A 682 -23.06 -21.15 -3.11
C ARG A 682 -22.83 -22.23 -4.16
N GLU A 683 -21.65 -22.82 -4.19
CA GLU A 683 -21.32 -23.93 -5.10
C GLU A 683 -22.21 -25.15 -4.84
N GLU A 684 -22.41 -25.53 -3.58
CA GLU A 684 -23.27 -26.65 -3.22
C GLU A 684 -24.75 -26.35 -3.50
N SER A 685 -25.20 -25.12 -3.26
CA SER A 685 -26.55 -24.67 -3.63
C SER A 685 -26.79 -24.75 -5.15
N ASN A 686 -25.82 -24.29 -5.96
CA ASN A 686 -25.87 -24.40 -7.41
C ASN A 686 -25.91 -25.86 -7.87
N ARG A 687 -25.12 -26.73 -7.23
CA ARG A 687 -25.12 -28.17 -7.50
C ARG A 687 -26.47 -28.81 -7.20
N LEU A 688 -27.04 -28.55 -6.03
CA LEU A 688 -28.37 -29.03 -5.64
C LEU A 688 -29.45 -28.49 -6.58
N GLN A 689 -29.35 -27.24 -7.03
CA GLN A 689 -30.28 -26.67 -8.01
C GLN A 689 -30.22 -27.39 -9.36
N GLN A 690 -29.01 -27.74 -9.84
CA GLN A 690 -28.85 -28.53 -11.05
C GLN A 690 -29.42 -29.95 -10.90
N GLU A 691 -29.22 -30.59 -9.75
CA GLU A 691 -29.78 -31.91 -9.45
C GLU A 691 -31.31 -31.86 -9.40
N ASN A 692 -31.87 -30.84 -8.77
CA ASN A 692 -33.31 -30.63 -8.70
C ASN A 692 -33.91 -30.42 -10.11
N GLN A 693 -33.24 -29.66 -10.99
CA GLN A 693 -33.64 -29.54 -12.39
C GLN A 693 -33.57 -30.87 -13.15
N ARG A 694 -32.55 -31.70 -12.90
CA ARG A 694 -32.44 -33.04 -13.49
C ARG A 694 -33.60 -33.93 -13.06
N LEU A 695 -33.89 -33.96 -11.75
CA LEU A 695 -35.01 -34.72 -11.20
C LEU A 695 -36.35 -34.22 -11.73
N GLN A 696 -36.57 -32.90 -11.85
CA GLN A 696 -37.78 -32.35 -12.46
C GLN A 696 -37.94 -32.78 -13.92
N ASN A 697 -36.85 -32.82 -14.69
CA ASN A 697 -36.89 -33.31 -16.06
C ASN A 697 -37.19 -34.81 -16.12
N GLU A 698 -36.67 -35.59 -15.19
CA GLU A 698 -36.95 -37.02 -15.06
C GLU A 698 -38.42 -37.28 -14.69
N VAL A 699 -38.97 -36.51 -13.73
CA VAL A 699 -40.40 -36.55 -13.40
C VAL A 699 -41.27 -36.25 -14.62
N ARG A 700 -40.92 -35.22 -15.42
CA ARG A 700 -41.65 -34.91 -16.66
C ARG A 700 -41.56 -36.03 -17.70
N LYS A 701 -40.39 -36.68 -17.83
CA LYS A 701 -40.22 -37.85 -18.72
C LYS A 701 -41.11 -39.01 -18.28
N LEU A 702 -41.08 -39.37 -16.99
CA LEU A 702 -41.91 -40.42 -16.43
C LEU A 702 -43.41 -40.09 -16.57
N GLN A 703 -43.81 -38.84 -16.37
CA GLN A 703 -45.18 -38.40 -16.61
C GLN A 703 -45.59 -38.58 -18.08
N ALA A 704 -44.73 -38.24 -19.03
CA ALA A 704 -44.98 -38.46 -20.45
C ALA A 704 -45.08 -39.95 -20.80
N GLU A 705 -44.22 -40.80 -20.23
CA GLU A 705 -44.30 -42.26 -20.39
C GLU A 705 -45.60 -42.83 -19.81
N ILE A 706 -46.04 -42.35 -18.65
CA ILE A 706 -47.34 -42.71 -18.06
C ILE A 706 -48.49 -42.25 -18.98
N GLU A 707 -48.43 -41.05 -19.54
CA GLU A 707 -49.44 -40.58 -20.49
C GLU A 707 -49.50 -41.40 -21.79
N ILE A 708 -48.34 -41.82 -22.31
CA ILE A 708 -48.26 -42.67 -23.50
C ILE A 708 -48.86 -44.04 -23.19
N THR A 709 -48.41 -44.69 -22.12
CA THR A 709 -48.93 -46.01 -21.70
C THR A 709 -50.41 -45.97 -21.34
N THR A 710 -50.91 -44.89 -20.75
CA THR A 710 -52.35 -44.72 -20.49
C THR A 710 -53.17 -44.51 -21.77
N LYS A 711 -52.64 -43.80 -22.77
CA LYS A 711 -53.28 -43.68 -24.09
C LYS A 711 -53.27 -45.01 -24.85
N GLU A 712 -52.16 -45.74 -24.83
CA GLU A 712 -52.04 -47.07 -25.42
C GLU A 712 -52.99 -48.08 -24.77
N THR A 713 -53.05 -48.11 -23.43
CA THR A 713 -54.00 -48.97 -22.71
C THR A 713 -55.45 -48.58 -22.96
N ARG A 714 -55.77 -47.28 -23.03
CA ARG A 714 -57.11 -46.80 -23.43
C ARG A 714 -57.47 -47.25 -24.85
N HIS A 715 -56.56 -47.09 -25.81
CA HIS A 715 -56.76 -47.58 -27.18
C HIS A 715 -56.98 -49.10 -27.21
N ILE A 716 -56.18 -49.89 -26.49
CA ILE A 716 -56.38 -51.34 -26.38
C ILE A 716 -57.75 -51.68 -25.77
N THR A 717 -58.22 -50.93 -24.77
CA THR A 717 -59.55 -51.14 -24.18
C THR A 717 -60.71 -50.68 -25.06
N GLU A 718 -60.51 -49.66 -25.90
CA GLU A 718 -61.54 -49.12 -26.81
C GLU A 718 -61.63 -49.90 -28.13
N THR A 719 -60.56 -50.56 -28.57
CA THR A 719 -60.53 -51.35 -29.82
C THR A 719 -60.80 -52.85 -29.65
N SER A 720 -60.96 -53.35 -28.43
CA SER A 720 -61.22 -54.78 -28.22
C SER A 720 -62.73 -55.06 -28.23
N PRO A 721 -63.28 -55.76 -29.23
CA PRO A 721 -64.54 -56.44 -29.02
C PRO A 721 -64.32 -57.54 -27.98
N VAL A 722 -65.38 -57.89 -27.28
CA VAL A 722 -65.41 -58.97 -26.28
C VAL A 722 -64.90 -60.25 -26.91
N GLU A 723 -63.69 -60.71 -26.54
CA GLU A 723 -63.13 -61.97 -27.01
C GLU A 723 -62.72 -62.88 -25.85
N ASN A 724 -63.46 -63.99 -25.77
CA ASN A 724 -63.09 -65.37 -25.40
C ASN A 724 -62.08 -65.59 -24.27
N SER A 725 -62.49 -66.41 -23.28
CA SER A 725 -61.73 -66.81 -22.09
C SER A 725 -60.29 -67.27 -22.33
N ARG A 726 -59.98 -67.73 -23.55
CA ARG A 726 -58.64 -68.15 -23.97
C ARG A 726 -57.64 -67.00 -24.06
N ASN A 727 -58.08 -65.80 -24.45
CA ASN A 727 -57.23 -64.60 -24.46
C ASN A 727 -56.97 -64.08 -23.04
N LEU A 728 -57.94 -64.25 -22.13
CA LEU A 728 -57.75 -63.95 -20.71
C LEU A 728 -56.76 -64.92 -20.06
N GLU A 729 -56.81 -66.22 -20.38
CA GLU A 729 -55.81 -67.20 -19.92
C GLU A 729 -54.41 -66.88 -20.44
N ILE A 730 -54.25 -66.55 -21.73
CA ILE A 730 -52.94 -66.19 -22.31
C ILE A 730 -52.37 -64.93 -21.65
N ARG A 731 -53.24 -63.94 -21.34
CA ARG A 731 -52.84 -62.71 -20.65
C ARG A 731 -52.53 -62.95 -19.16
N LEU A 732 -53.22 -63.90 -18.53
CA LEU A 732 -52.94 -64.28 -17.14
C LEU A 732 -51.60 -65.03 -17.06
N ASP A 733 -51.31 -65.90 -18.03
CA ASP A 733 -50.01 -66.56 -18.18
C ASP A 733 -48.89 -65.57 -18.50
N SER A 734 -49.14 -64.55 -19.34
CA SER A 734 -48.13 -63.52 -19.64
C SER A 734 -47.84 -62.67 -18.42
N LEU A 735 -48.86 -62.24 -17.68
CA LEU A 735 -48.71 -61.49 -16.44
C LEU A 735 -48.06 -62.32 -15.33
N GLN A 736 -48.32 -63.63 -15.26
CA GLN A 736 -47.61 -64.52 -14.35
C GLN A 736 -46.12 -64.65 -14.70
N ARG A 737 -45.79 -64.71 -16.01
CA ARG A 737 -44.39 -64.69 -16.46
C ARG A 737 -43.72 -63.36 -16.12
N GLU A 738 -44.35 -62.23 -16.38
CA GLU A 738 -43.84 -60.90 -16.01
C GLU A 738 -43.65 -60.76 -14.49
N LEU A 739 -44.59 -61.25 -13.67
CA LEU A 739 -44.44 -61.31 -12.22
C LEU A 739 -43.27 -62.18 -11.78
N SER A 740 -43.03 -63.31 -12.45
CA SER A 740 -41.85 -64.16 -12.18
C SER A 740 -40.55 -63.48 -12.58
N GLU A 741 -40.51 -62.78 -13.71
CA GLU A 741 -39.35 -62.01 -14.17
C GLU A 741 -39.05 -60.85 -13.22
N LEU A 742 -40.07 -60.09 -12.78
CA LEU A 742 -39.92 -59.01 -11.81
C LEU A 742 -39.46 -59.51 -10.44
N ARG A 743 -39.93 -60.69 -10.01
CA ARG A 743 -39.42 -61.33 -8.79
C ARG A 743 -37.96 -61.74 -8.94
N ARG A 744 -37.54 -62.23 -10.12
CA ARG A 744 -36.14 -62.55 -10.41
C ARG A 744 -35.27 -61.29 -10.37
N ILE A 745 -35.70 -60.23 -11.04
CA ILE A 745 -35.00 -58.93 -11.04
C ILE A 745 -34.91 -58.37 -9.62
N ARG A 746 -35.97 -58.47 -8.81
CA ARG A 746 -35.94 -58.06 -7.41
C ARG A 746 -34.89 -58.86 -6.62
N MET A 747 -34.83 -60.18 -6.78
CA MET A 747 -33.81 -60.99 -6.12
C MET A 747 -32.39 -60.61 -6.58
N GLU A 748 -32.18 -60.42 -7.88
CA GLU A 748 -30.89 -59.97 -8.43
C GLU A 748 -30.49 -58.60 -7.86
N LYS A 749 -31.45 -57.68 -7.68
CA LYS A 749 -31.24 -56.37 -7.05
C LYS A 749 -30.99 -56.46 -5.55
N ASP A 750 -31.69 -57.33 -4.84
CA ASP A 750 -31.45 -57.58 -3.41
C ASP A 750 -30.03 -58.17 -3.20
N GLU A 751 -29.57 -59.06 -4.07
CA GLU A 751 -28.18 -59.56 -4.08
C GLU A 751 -27.16 -58.47 -4.43
N GLU A 752 -27.48 -57.58 -5.38
CA GLU A 752 -26.64 -56.43 -5.73
C GLU A 752 -26.53 -55.46 -4.55
N ILE A 753 -27.64 -55.19 -3.87
CA ILE A 753 -27.67 -54.38 -2.64
C ILE A 753 -26.82 -55.04 -1.55
N GLU A 754 -26.91 -56.36 -1.35
CA GLU A 754 -26.08 -57.05 -0.37
C GLU A 754 -24.57 -56.98 -0.73
N LYS A 755 -24.23 -57.11 -2.02
CA LYS A 755 -22.85 -56.94 -2.52
C LYS A 755 -22.36 -55.50 -2.34
N LEU A 756 -23.21 -54.51 -2.60
CA LEU A 756 -22.89 -53.09 -2.40
C LEU A 756 -22.74 -52.76 -0.92
N GLN A 757 -23.58 -53.32 -0.04
CA GLN A 757 -23.46 -53.17 1.41
C GLN A 757 -22.16 -53.80 1.94
N LYS A 758 -21.79 -55.00 1.47
CA LYS A 758 -20.49 -55.64 1.78
C LYS A 758 -19.32 -54.83 1.22
N SER A 759 -19.46 -54.22 0.06
CA SER A 759 -18.43 -53.35 -0.52
C SER A 759 -18.31 -52.04 0.24
N LEU A 760 -19.42 -51.45 0.70
CA LEU A 760 -19.45 -50.26 1.54
C LEU A 760 -18.83 -50.51 2.91
N SER A 761 -19.12 -51.64 3.55
CA SER A 761 -18.51 -52.01 4.82
C SER A 761 -17.01 -52.28 4.65
N ALA A 762 -16.60 -52.99 3.60
CA ALA A 762 -15.19 -53.18 3.27
C ALA A 762 -14.49 -51.84 2.94
N MET A 763 -15.17 -50.93 2.26
CA MET A 763 -14.64 -49.60 1.94
C MET A 763 -14.59 -48.70 3.17
N ARG A 764 -15.51 -48.83 4.13
CA ARG A 764 -15.49 -48.16 5.43
C ARG A 764 -14.30 -48.63 6.28
N VAL A 765 -14.08 -49.94 6.36
CA VAL A 765 -12.90 -50.53 7.02
C VAL A 765 -11.61 -50.10 6.33
N LYS A 766 -11.55 -50.10 4.99
CA LYS A 766 -10.39 -49.60 4.23
C LYS A 766 -10.18 -48.09 4.38
N ARG A 767 -11.24 -47.30 4.59
CA ARG A 767 -11.16 -45.85 4.85
C ARG A 767 -10.66 -45.57 6.26
N GLU A 768 -11.14 -46.31 7.26
CA GLU A 768 -10.65 -46.27 8.64
C GLU A 768 -9.18 -46.70 8.71
N GLN A 769 -8.77 -47.76 7.99
CA GLN A 769 -7.36 -48.17 7.89
C GLN A 769 -6.47 -47.18 7.12
N ARG A 770 -7.00 -46.39 6.18
CA ARG A 770 -6.25 -45.35 5.47
C ARG A 770 -6.06 -44.09 6.32
N GLU A 771 -7.04 -43.74 7.15
CA GLU A 771 -6.96 -42.58 8.05
C GLU A 771 -6.13 -42.88 9.32
N SER A 772 -6.10 -44.13 9.81
CA SER A 772 -5.24 -44.53 10.95
C SER A 772 -3.73 -44.55 10.64
N HIS A 773 -3.35 -44.43 9.37
CA HIS A 773 -1.95 -44.42 8.91
C HIS A 773 -1.49 -43.07 8.32
N LEU A 774 -2.27 -41.99 8.49
CA LEU A 774 -1.85 -40.66 8.02
C LEU A 774 -0.71 -40.11 8.88
N ARG A 775 0.53 -40.27 8.39
CA ARG A 775 1.73 -39.68 9.01
C ARG A 775 1.96 -38.27 8.48
N ARG A 776 2.24 -37.33 9.38
CA ARG A 776 2.81 -36.01 9.05
C ARG A 776 4.33 -36.11 9.18
N SER A 777 5.00 -36.41 8.07
CA SER A 777 6.47 -36.37 7.99
C SER A 777 6.91 -35.09 7.31
N ILE A 778 7.87 -34.39 7.89
CA ILE A 778 8.38 -33.13 7.36
C ILE A 778 9.60 -33.44 6.52
N VAL A 779 9.67 -32.85 5.33
CA VAL A 779 10.78 -33.06 4.40
C VAL A 779 11.41 -31.71 4.09
N VAL A 780 12.74 -31.67 4.18
CA VAL A 780 13.54 -30.51 3.78
C VAL A 780 14.00 -30.76 2.35
N ILE A 781 13.79 -29.78 1.48
CA ILE A 781 14.20 -29.84 0.08
C ILE A 781 15.44 -28.97 -0.08
N ASP A 782 16.51 -29.59 -0.57
CA ASP A 782 17.72 -28.89 -0.97
C ASP A 782 17.40 -27.99 -2.19
N PRO A 783 17.57 -26.66 -2.10
CA PRO A 783 17.22 -25.74 -3.17
C PRO A 783 18.05 -25.91 -4.44
N ASP A 784 19.28 -26.41 -4.34
CA ASP A 784 20.19 -26.53 -5.48
C ASP A 784 19.97 -27.84 -6.25
N THR A 785 19.64 -28.92 -5.54
CA THR A 785 19.47 -30.26 -6.13
C THR A 785 18.01 -30.70 -6.26
N GLY A 786 17.08 -30.01 -5.59
CA GLY A 786 15.68 -30.40 -5.48
C GLY A 786 15.46 -31.71 -4.71
N LYS A 787 16.49 -32.21 -4.02
CA LYS A 787 16.47 -33.51 -3.34
C LYS A 787 15.72 -33.41 -2.01
N GLU A 788 14.72 -34.25 -1.86
CA GLU A 788 13.97 -34.44 -0.62
C GLU A 788 14.78 -35.25 0.41
N MET A 789 14.91 -34.72 1.63
CA MET A 789 15.62 -35.37 2.73
C MET A 789 14.98 -35.12 4.09
N ARG A 790 15.27 -35.98 5.07
CA ARG A 790 14.72 -35.84 6.43
C ARG A 790 15.36 -34.64 7.15
N PRO A 791 14.69 -34.03 8.15
CA PRO A 791 15.27 -32.94 8.94
C PRO A 791 16.62 -33.30 9.56
N GLU A 792 16.81 -34.55 10.00
CA GLU A 792 18.10 -35.02 10.55
C GLU A 792 19.22 -35.04 9.49
N GLU A 793 18.89 -35.47 8.27
CA GLU A 793 19.84 -35.53 7.15
C GLU A 793 20.19 -34.12 6.66
N ALA A 794 19.19 -33.23 6.61
CA ALA A 794 19.39 -31.82 6.29
C ALA A 794 20.26 -31.11 7.33
N TYR A 795 20.08 -31.42 8.62
CA TYR A 795 20.92 -30.88 9.69
C TYR A 795 22.37 -31.39 9.58
N LYS A 796 22.56 -32.69 9.32
CA LYS A 796 23.90 -33.28 9.12
C LYS A 796 24.62 -32.69 7.89
N LEU A 797 23.87 -32.31 6.87
CA LEU A 797 24.37 -31.66 5.66
C LEU A 797 24.53 -30.14 5.81
N GLY A 798 24.21 -29.57 6.98
CA GLY A 798 24.31 -28.15 7.26
C GLY A 798 23.27 -27.28 6.54
N LEU A 799 22.23 -27.88 5.95
CA LEU A 799 21.18 -27.18 5.22
C LEU A 799 20.14 -26.53 6.15
N ILE A 800 20.05 -27.00 7.39
CA ILE A 800 19.23 -26.39 8.45
C ILE A 800 20.04 -26.28 9.75
N ASP A 801 19.75 -25.28 10.57
CA ASP A 801 20.41 -25.11 11.87
C ASP A 801 19.79 -26.03 12.95
N TRP A 802 20.47 -26.18 14.09
CA TRP A 802 20.02 -27.07 15.17
C TRP A 802 18.65 -26.67 15.73
N LYS A 803 18.40 -25.36 15.82
CA LYS A 803 17.14 -24.83 16.33
C LYS A 803 15.98 -25.19 15.39
N MET A 804 16.17 -25.08 14.08
CA MET A 804 15.21 -25.49 13.07
C MET A 804 15.05 -27.02 13.03
N PHE A 805 16.13 -27.79 13.15
CA PHE A 805 16.05 -29.24 13.28
C PHE A 805 15.15 -29.67 14.44
N VAL A 806 15.37 -29.11 15.63
CA VAL A 806 14.54 -29.40 16.82
C VAL A 806 13.09 -28.97 16.60
N ASN A 807 12.86 -27.83 15.92
CA ASN A 807 11.51 -27.35 15.61
C ASN A 807 10.79 -28.29 14.62
N LEU A 808 11.43 -28.65 13.51
CA LEU A 808 10.88 -29.57 12.50
C LEU A 808 10.65 -30.96 13.09
N GLN A 809 11.59 -31.48 13.88
CA GLN A 809 11.41 -32.75 14.60
C GLN A 809 10.31 -32.67 15.67
N SER A 810 10.03 -31.49 16.24
CA SER A 810 8.92 -31.34 17.20
C SER A 810 7.55 -31.38 16.52
N GLN A 811 7.47 -30.91 15.28
CA GLN A 811 6.26 -30.86 14.45
C GLN A 811 5.91 -32.21 13.78
N GLU A 812 6.87 -33.13 13.66
CA GLU A 812 6.61 -34.54 13.33
C GLU A 812 5.94 -35.24 14.53
N CYS A 813 4.69 -35.66 14.36
CA CYS A 813 3.89 -36.30 15.39
C CYS A 813 3.03 -37.44 14.82
N ASP A 814 3.34 -38.66 15.24
CA ASP A 814 2.75 -39.91 14.76
C ASP A 814 1.89 -40.56 15.87
N TRP A 815 0.65 -40.10 16.01
CA TRP A 815 -0.37 -40.78 16.81
C TRP A 815 -1.09 -41.83 15.94
N GLU A 816 -1.21 -43.05 16.45
CA GLU A 816 -1.92 -44.15 15.78
C GLU A 816 -3.01 -44.70 16.70
N GLU A 817 -4.24 -44.80 16.20
CA GLU A 817 -5.30 -45.51 16.91
C GLU A 817 -5.25 -47.01 16.57
N ILE A 818 -5.10 -47.83 17.60
CA ILE A 818 -5.06 -49.28 17.52
C ILE A 818 -6.32 -49.82 18.21
N THR A 819 -7.24 -50.37 17.43
CA THR A 819 -8.38 -51.12 17.95
C THR A 819 -7.95 -52.53 18.31
N VAL A 820 -7.93 -52.85 19.60
CA VAL A 820 -7.59 -54.19 20.10
C VAL A 820 -8.90 -54.94 20.38
N LYS A 821 -9.15 -56.02 19.63
CA LYS A 821 -10.29 -56.90 19.88
C LYS A 821 -9.96 -57.84 21.04
N GLY A 822 -10.59 -57.63 22.19
CA GLY A 822 -10.47 -58.47 23.38
C GLY A 822 -11.74 -59.29 23.66
N PRO A 823 -11.68 -60.27 24.58
CA PRO A 823 -12.83 -61.12 24.93
C PRO A 823 -14.01 -60.36 25.56
N ASN A 824 -13.81 -59.10 25.98
CA ASN A 824 -14.85 -58.26 26.60
C ASN A 824 -15.36 -57.13 25.67
N GLY A 825 -14.91 -57.06 24.42
CA GLY A 825 -15.28 -56.00 23.46
C GLY A 825 -14.09 -55.45 22.66
N GLU A 826 -14.39 -54.52 21.74
CA GLU A 826 -13.41 -53.72 21.00
C GLU A 826 -12.95 -52.54 21.88
N SER A 827 -11.67 -52.52 22.26
CA SER A 827 -11.08 -51.39 22.99
C SER A 827 -10.11 -50.61 22.11
N SER A 828 -10.33 -49.30 21.99
CA SER A 828 -9.48 -48.40 21.22
C SER A 828 -8.34 -47.84 22.08
N VAL A 829 -7.10 -48.02 21.61
CA VAL A 829 -5.88 -47.55 22.27
C VAL A 829 -5.15 -46.60 21.34
N LEU A 830 -4.83 -45.39 21.81
CA LEU A 830 -4.01 -44.43 21.08
C LEU A 830 -2.53 -44.61 21.42
N HIS A 831 -1.72 -44.85 20.41
CA HIS A 831 -0.29 -45.10 20.51
C HIS A 831 0.48 -43.89 19.98
N ASP A 832 1.24 -43.25 20.86
CA ASP A 832 2.25 -42.28 20.46
C ASP A 832 3.51 -43.03 20.02
N ARG A 833 3.74 -43.15 18.71
CA ARG A 833 4.91 -43.85 18.18
C ARG A 833 6.23 -43.13 18.44
N LYS A 834 6.19 -41.82 18.73
CA LYS A 834 7.39 -41.02 19.06
C LYS A 834 7.91 -41.34 20.46
N SER A 835 7.02 -41.52 21.43
CA SER A 835 7.39 -41.88 22.80
C SER A 835 7.25 -43.37 23.13
N GLY A 836 6.63 -44.16 22.25
CA GLY A 836 6.30 -45.57 22.46
C GLY A 836 5.21 -45.80 23.50
N LYS A 837 4.53 -44.74 23.95
CA LYS A 837 3.52 -44.81 25.01
C LYS A 837 2.14 -45.09 24.43
N LYS A 838 1.41 -45.99 25.08
CA LYS A 838 0.03 -46.37 24.71
C LYS A 838 -0.94 -45.83 25.74
N PHE A 839 -1.99 -45.17 25.27
CA PHE A 839 -3.02 -44.56 26.08
C PHE A 839 -4.36 -45.21 25.75
N SER A 840 -4.92 -45.93 26.72
CA SER A 840 -6.25 -46.52 26.61
C SER A 840 -7.31 -45.43 26.78
N ILE A 841 -8.22 -45.32 25.81
CA ILE A 841 -9.30 -44.31 25.82
C ILE A 841 -10.26 -44.58 26.98
N GLU A 842 -10.56 -45.85 27.25
CA GLU A 842 -11.44 -46.27 28.36
C GLU A 842 -10.83 -45.95 29.74
N ASP A 843 -9.52 -46.14 29.89
CA ASP A 843 -8.83 -45.81 31.14
C ASP A 843 -8.78 -44.30 31.37
N ALA A 844 -8.59 -43.53 30.32
CA ALA A 844 -8.58 -42.07 30.40
C ALA A 844 -9.97 -41.48 30.71
N LEU A 845 -11.05 -42.11 30.23
CA LEU A 845 -12.43 -41.78 30.63
C LEU A 845 -12.67 -42.13 32.11
N ARG A 846 -12.24 -43.30 32.57
CA ARG A 846 -12.37 -43.71 33.98
C ARG A 846 -11.57 -42.83 34.93
N ALA A 847 -10.38 -42.40 34.50
CA ALA A 847 -9.52 -41.49 35.26
C ALA A 847 -9.98 -40.02 35.20
N GLY A 848 -10.98 -39.68 34.37
CA GLY A 848 -11.48 -38.32 34.20
C GLY A 848 -10.52 -37.39 33.45
N ASN A 849 -9.53 -37.92 32.73
CA ASN A 849 -8.60 -37.14 31.91
C ASN A 849 -9.28 -36.62 30.64
N ILE A 850 -10.29 -37.36 30.15
CA ILE A 850 -11.16 -36.96 29.03
C ILE A 850 -12.63 -37.15 29.44
N THR A 851 -13.52 -36.38 28.83
CA THR A 851 -14.97 -36.47 29.03
C THR A 851 -15.66 -37.22 27.88
N ASN A 852 -16.83 -37.81 28.13
CA ASN A 852 -17.63 -38.45 27.08
C ASN A 852 -17.97 -37.49 25.91
N ARG A 853 -18.13 -36.19 26.22
CA ARG A 853 -18.32 -35.17 25.18
C ARG A 853 -17.09 -35.07 24.27
N GLN A 854 -15.89 -34.99 24.84
CA GLN A 854 -14.64 -34.91 24.04
C GLN A 854 -14.41 -36.18 23.21
N LEU A 855 -14.76 -37.36 23.73
CA LEU A 855 -14.74 -38.59 22.93
C LEU A 855 -15.71 -38.54 21.75
N GLN A 856 -16.93 -38.04 21.95
CA GLN A 856 -17.90 -37.85 20.86
C GLN A 856 -17.42 -36.83 19.83
N GLN A 857 -16.78 -35.75 20.28
CA GLN A 857 -16.18 -34.76 19.37
C GLN A 857 -15.06 -35.39 18.53
N TYR A 858 -14.23 -36.26 19.11
CA TYR A 858 -13.21 -37.00 18.38
C TYR A 858 -13.85 -37.97 17.36
N GLN A 859 -14.86 -38.73 17.77
CA GLN A 859 -15.58 -39.66 16.88
C GLN A 859 -16.32 -38.94 15.74
N ASN A 860 -16.86 -37.74 16.01
CA ASN A 860 -17.51 -36.87 15.03
C ASN A 860 -16.51 -36.06 14.19
N LYS A 861 -15.20 -36.22 14.42
CA LYS A 861 -14.11 -35.49 13.75
C LYS A 861 -14.12 -33.97 13.98
N GLU A 862 -14.72 -33.51 15.06
CA GLU A 862 -14.68 -32.11 15.50
C GLU A 862 -13.33 -31.74 16.12
N ILE A 863 -12.61 -32.72 16.68
CA ILE A 863 -11.24 -32.57 17.20
C ILE A 863 -10.30 -33.60 16.57
N SER A 864 -9.06 -33.19 16.32
CA SER A 864 -8.05 -34.03 15.66
C SER A 864 -7.47 -35.10 16.60
N ILE A 865 -6.91 -36.17 16.02
CA ILE A 865 -6.21 -37.23 16.78
C ILE A 865 -5.04 -36.67 17.62
N GLN A 866 -4.44 -35.55 17.18
CA GLN A 866 -3.35 -34.88 17.90
C GLN A 866 -3.88 -34.15 19.14
N GLU A 867 -4.93 -33.34 18.98
CA GLU A 867 -5.57 -32.64 20.10
C GLU A 867 -6.13 -33.65 21.10
N PHE A 868 -6.75 -34.72 20.60
CA PHE A 868 -7.26 -35.79 21.42
C PHE A 868 -6.16 -36.60 22.13
N GLY A 869 -5.04 -36.88 21.43
CA GLY A 869 -3.85 -37.52 22.02
C GLY A 869 -3.19 -36.68 23.12
N VAL A 870 -3.15 -35.35 22.96
CA VAL A 870 -2.67 -34.43 24.00
C VAL A 870 -3.57 -34.47 25.22
N MET A 871 -4.90 -34.46 25.03
CA MET A 871 -5.87 -34.58 26.12
C MET A 871 -5.72 -35.91 26.88
N LEU A 872 -5.53 -37.02 26.16
CA LEU A 872 -5.29 -38.34 26.75
C LEU A 872 -3.97 -38.44 27.53
N SER A 873 -2.93 -37.75 27.06
CA SER A 873 -1.61 -37.75 27.69
C SER A 873 -1.54 -36.89 28.97
N GLY A 874 -2.58 -36.11 29.27
CA GLY A 874 -2.66 -35.26 30.46
C GLY A 874 -1.72 -34.04 30.44
N ARG A 875 -1.10 -33.71 29.30
CA ARG A 875 -0.13 -32.60 29.17
C ARG A 875 -0.76 -31.20 29.02
N GLY A 876 -2.09 -31.11 29.04
CA GLY A 876 -2.83 -29.84 28.95
C GLY A 876 -3.26 -29.26 30.30
N LYS A 877 -2.65 -29.69 31.41
CA LYS A 877 -2.83 -29.11 32.74
C LYS A 877 -1.60 -28.34 33.18
#